data_AF-A0A0J9E6U9-F1
#
_entry.id   AF-A0A0J9E6U9-F1
#
_cell.length_a   1.000
_cell.length_b   1.000
_cell.length_c   1.000
_cell.angle_alpha   90.00
_cell.angle_beta   90.00
_cell.angle_gamma   90.00
#
_symmetry.space_group_name_H-M   'P 1'
#
loop_
_entity.id
_entity.type
_entity.pdbx_description
1 polymer ?
#
loop_
_entity_poly.entity_id
_entity_poly.type
_entity_poly.pdbx_seq_one_letter_code
_entity_poly.pdbx_strand_id
1 'polypeptide(L)'
;MGAHSELEVLKTAPDAAVQITDIARVGDNAIAVGGAPSGTGAVEFAFGADRFLIEAISPETAYFDSCDVMLAQRFAETAEQALDWARRHNAEHGANGFLFFDRAEASAFGRELAKMWDLEARAMVVSSPLPLGHLSMPPVGHLALAPRAKSRAFSPDPWLAPLGEPVLFDLLRWRFLARADTVVSLDLSDFLTEPVDGAGAFDLIRQCHTGMMPLRGRAIFPWRVRRDEVPRLEDHICVAEPDVQVPNRWGVAVKRIDAGALWLPGKIAGVPAVADEVLHYDQAMSLRFPEVEVAELVNKDLLILGEHLHARAITAGHKPIQPPAKPKPAATAPLMPAPSGRVAVVTCMKNEGPFILEWLAYHRMIGVDDFLVYTNDCDDGTDTMLDLLAARGLVQRRDNPFRDTGGKPQQSALDAARSEPLVRDAGWLLSMDVDEFINVHVGAGRLQDLFAAVPDASLISMTWRLFGNADVAAYDDRPITEQFTRCAPHLIRRPHQAWGFKTLFRNQGLFKQIGVHRPRGHLGQDALWVNGSGQPMPERMFKTGWRSELETYGYDLVTLNHYACRSVESFLVKRDRGRVNHVARDQGEAYWFRMNNNDEQDLSIQRHAHGLRVAMAELMGDPEIAAAHNSSVAAHRDKIANLRKDREYAQLYDSLTGERLRRLSRMHRHFGMNVFLCGPSVVPDKVLEPDLPPNFFFNTAPPGQDAAQ
;
A
#
# COMPACT_ATOMS: atom_id res chain seq x y z
N MET A 1 -3.12 37.14 5.77
CA MET A 1 -4.41 37.82 5.55
C MET A 1 -4.90 37.44 4.16
N GLY A 2 -6.05 36.80 4.06
CA GLY A 2 -6.64 36.37 2.78
C GLY A 2 -7.19 34.94 2.82
N ALA A 3 -8.32 34.73 3.50
CA ALA A 3 -9.19 33.55 3.39
C ALA A 3 -10.62 33.80 3.93
N HIS A 4 -11.08 35.07 3.95
CA HIS A 4 -12.40 35.43 4.50
C HIS A 4 -13.46 35.81 3.44
N SER A 5 -13.12 35.85 2.14
CA SER A 5 -13.98 36.55 1.15
C SER A 5 -15.13 35.75 0.54
N GLU A 6 -15.30 34.45 0.83
CA GLU A 6 -16.43 33.65 0.30
C GLU A 6 -17.47 33.23 1.35
N LEU A 7 -17.20 33.43 2.64
CA LEU A 7 -18.14 33.09 3.74
C LEU A 7 -19.06 34.27 4.15
N GLU A 8 -18.90 35.47 3.57
CA GLU A 8 -19.79 36.63 3.80
C GLU A 8 -21.21 36.49 3.23
N VAL A 9 -21.61 35.30 2.76
CA VAL A 9 -22.82 35.11 1.95
C VAL A 9 -23.94 34.37 2.68
N LEU A 10 -23.73 33.83 3.89
CA LEU A 10 -24.85 33.35 4.71
C LEU A 10 -25.50 34.54 5.43
N LYS A 11 -26.67 34.96 4.95
CA LYS A 11 -27.45 36.05 5.55
C LYS A 11 -28.80 35.54 6.02
N THR A 12 -29.27 36.03 7.15
CA THR A 12 -30.68 35.89 7.53
C THR A 12 -31.50 37.00 6.85
N ALA A 13 -32.80 36.78 6.68
CA ALA A 13 -33.69 37.85 6.21
C ALA A 13 -33.55 39.11 7.12
N PRO A 14 -33.65 40.33 6.58
CA PRO A 14 -33.43 41.58 7.34
C PRO A 14 -34.28 41.73 8.61
N ASP A 15 -35.44 41.07 8.66
CA ASP A 15 -36.40 41.13 9.77
C ASP A 15 -36.32 39.90 10.71
N ALA A 16 -35.41 38.96 10.46
CA ALA A 16 -35.23 37.78 11.31
C ALA A 16 -34.52 38.18 12.62
N ALA A 17 -35.11 37.84 13.77
CA ALA A 17 -34.51 38.07 15.09
C ALA A 17 -33.30 37.15 15.38
N VAL A 18 -32.68 36.56 14.35
CA VAL A 18 -31.57 35.61 14.44
C VAL A 18 -30.26 36.32 14.14
N GLN A 19 -29.33 36.25 15.08
CA GLN A 19 -27.99 36.81 14.96
C GLN A 19 -26.98 35.69 14.79
N ILE A 20 -26.31 35.64 13.64
CA ILE A 20 -25.16 34.76 13.43
C ILE A 20 -23.93 35.42 14.06
N THR A 21 -23.27 34.71 14.97
CA THR A 21 -22.10 35.19 15.72
C THR A 21 -20.79 34.60 15.20
N ASP A 22 -20.85 33.43 14.57
CA ASP A 22 -19.67 32.78 14.00
C ASP A 22 -20.05 31.92 12.79
N ILE A 23 -19.14 31.81 11.82
CA ILE A 23 -19.28 30.92 10.66
C ILE A 23 -17.92 30.26 10.40
N ALA A 24 -17.90 28.94 10.38
CA ALA A 24 -16.71 28.16 10.06
C ALA A 24 -16.95 27.26 8.86
N ARG A 25 -15.90 27.08 8.03
CA ARG A 25 -15.88 26.10 6.95
C ARG A 25 -15.25 24.80 7.43
N VAL A 26 -15.88 23.68 7.11
CA VAL A 26 -15.45 22.32 7.48
C VAL A 26 -15.46 21.45 6.22
N GLY A 27 -14.31 21.38 5.54
CA GLY A 27 -14.24 20.78 4.20
C GLY A 27 -15.00 21.64 3.20
N ASP A 28 -15.97 21.05 2.50
CA ASP A 28 -16.89 21.76 1.59
C ASP A 28 -18.18 22.24 2.27
N ASN A 29 -18.28 22.05 3.60
CA ASN A 29 -19.46 22.40 4.38
C ASN A 29 -19.24 23.69 5.16
N ALA A 30 -20.35 24.35 5.54
CA ALA A 30 -20.34 25.50 6.43
C ALA A 30 -21.17 25.20 7.69
N ILE A 31 -20.67 25.64 8.84
CA ILE A 31 -21.40 25.67 10.10
C ILE A 31 -21.53 27.13 10.54
N ALA A 32 -22.74 27.54 10.91
CA ALA A 32 -23.03 28.85 11.45
C ALA A 32 -23.55 28.71 12.87
N VAL A 33 -22.99 29.51 13.78
CA VAL A 33 -23.37 29.56 15.19
C VAL A 33 -23.98 30.94 15.46
N GLY A 34 -25.10 30.97 16.19
CA GLY A 34 -25.82 32.21 16.45
C GLY A 34 -26.85 32.08 17.57
N GLY A 35 -27.54 33.18 17.84
CA GLY A 35 -28.63 33.27 18.81
C GLY A 35 -29.95 33.63 18.15
N ALA A 36 -31.04 33.10 18.70
CA ALA A 36 -32.41 33.45 18.31
C ALA A 36 -33.30 33.51 19.57
N PRO A 37 -34.34 34.37 19.63
CA PRO A 37 -35.32 34.36 20.70
C PRO A 37 -35.97 32.99 20.88
N SER A 38 -36.32 32.65 22.12
CA SER A 38 -37.10 31.43 22.40
C SER A 38 -38.44 31.47 21.67
N GLY A 39 -38.82 30.36 21.04
CA GLY A 39 -40.04 30.28 20.22
C GLY A 39 -39.91 30.85 18.81
N THR A 40 -38.69 31.14 18.34
CA THR A 40 -38.43 31.43 16.93
C THR A 40 -38.98 30.28 16.07
N GLY A 41 -39.76 30.61 15.05
CA GLY A 41 -40.31 29.64 14.10
C GLY A 41 -39.33 29.35 12.95
N ALA A 42 -39.86 29.25 11.74
CA ALA A 42 -39.05 29.06 10.55
C ALA A 42 -38.29 30.34 10.17
N VAL A 43 -36.99 30.21 9.87
CA VAL A 43 -36.08 31.30 9.55
C VAL A 43 -35.57 31.12 8.14
N GLU A 44 -35.69 32.16 7.32
CA GLU A 44 -35.13 32.15 5.97
C GLU A 44 -33.64 32.50 6.01
N PHE A 45 -32.85 31.62 5.42
CA PHE A 45 -31.42 31.79 5.18
C PHE A 45 -31.15 31.96 3.70
N ALA A 46 -30.22 32.85 3.39
CA ALA A 46 -29.71 33.14 2.07
C ALA A 46 -28.28 32.62 1.96
N PHE A 47 -27.98 31.81 0.95
CA PHE A 47 -26.60 31.45 0.59
C PHE A 47 -26.40 31.70 -0.90
N GLY A 48 -25.74 32.80 -1.24
CA GLY A 48 -25.71 33.30 -2.62
C GLY A 48 -27.10 33.69 -3.13
N ALA A 49 -27.47 33.17 -4.30
CA ALA A 49 -28.80 33.35 -4.89
C ALA A 49 -29.86 32.43 -4.26
N ASP A 50 -29.44 31.36 -3.58
CA ASP A 50 -30.36 30.38 -3.02
C ASP A 50 -30.97 30.89 -1.70
N ARG A 51 -32.20 30.45 -1.45
CA ARG A 51 -32.98 30.77 -0.26
C ARG A 51 -33.55 29.48 0.32
N PHE A 52 -33.36 29.29 1.62
CA PHE A 52 -33.79 28.09 2.33
C PHE A 52 -34.54 28.50 3.59
N LEU A 53 -35.66 27.84 3.86
CA LEU A 53 -36.39 28.02 5.09
C LEU A 53 -36.01 26.90 6.06
N ILE A 54 -35.41 27.25 7.18
CA ILE A 54 -34.99 26.30 8.21
C ILE A 54 -35.87 26.49 9.43
N GLU A 55 -36.57 25.44 9.84
CA GLU A 55 -37.34 25.44 11.09
C GLU A 55 -36.41 25.45 12.29
N ALA A 56 -36.58 26.40 13.21
CA ALA A 56 -35.83 26.39 14.45
C ALA A 56 -36.42 25.33 15.39
N ILE A 57 -35.60 24.34 15.75
CA ILE A 57 -36.02 23.21 16.58
C ILE A 57 -35.26 23.23 17.91
N SER A 58 -36.00 23.28 19.03
CA SER A 58 -35.43 23.29 20.39
C SER A 58 -34.66 22.00 20.70
N PRO A 59 -33.41 22.06 21.20
CA PRO A 59 -32.59 20.87 21.46
C PRO A 59 -33.23 19.93 22.50
N GLU A 60 -33.02 18.62 22.35
CA GLU A 60 -33.62 17.55 23.16
C GLU A 60 -32.59 16.90 24.10
N THR A 61 -31.63 17.70 24.57
CA THR A 61 -30.45 17.21 25.32
C THR A 61 -30.78 16.61 26.68
N ALA A 62 -31.96 16.91 27.24
CA ALA A 62 -32.42 16.32 28.50
C ALA A 62 -32.58 14.79 28.41
N TYR A 63 -32.80 14.23 27.22
CA TYR A 63 -32.97 12.79 27.04
C TYR A 63 -31.72 12.00 27.41
N PHE A 64 -30.52 12.53 27.17
CA PHE A 64 -29.23 11.89 27.52
C PHE A 64 -28.53 12.57 28.70
N ASP A 65 -29.26 13.33 29.52
CA ASP A 65 -28.68 13.99 30.69
C ASP A 65 -28.03 12.97 31.62
N SER A 66 -26.73 13.18 31.88
CA SER A 66 -25.87 12.32 32.70
C SER A 66 -25.74 10.86 32.22
N CYS A 67 -25.92 10.63 30.92
CA CYS A 67 -25.70 9.30 30.32
C CYS A 67 -24.26 9.13 29.80
N ASP A 68 -23.81 7.88 29.81
CA ASP A 68 -22.66 7.40 29.04
C ASP A 68 -23.18 6.84 27.71
N VAL A 69 -22.96 7.60 26.64
CA VAL A 69 -23.65 7.40 25.37
C VAL A 69 -22.75 6.76 24.34
N MET A 70 -23.22 5.68 23.74
CA MET A 70 -22.68 5.15 22.50
C MET A 70 -23.33 5.87 21.31
N LEU A 71 -22.55 6.60 20.52
CA LEU A 71 -22.95 7.21 19.27
C LEU A 71 -22.56 6.28 18.11
N ALA A 72 -23.55 5.76 17.38
CA ALA A 72 -23.32 4.84 16.29
C ALA A 72 -23.98 5.23 14.98
N GLN A 73 -23.24 5.09 13.88
CA GLN A 73 -23.81 5.11 12.54
C GLN A 73 -24.26 3.71 12.16
N ARG A 74 -25.48 3.60 11.65
CA ARG A 74 -26.05 2.37 11.11
C ARG A 74 -26.19 2.50 9.60
N PHE A 75 -25.62 1.56 8.87
CA PHE A 75 -25.70 1.46 7.41
C PHE A 75 -26.73 0.41 7.04
N ALA A 76 -26.31 -0.86 6.92
CA ALA A 76 -27.14 -1.97 6.49
C ALA A 76 -27.46 -2.96 7.62
N GLU A 77 -26.91 -2.75 8.81
CA GLU A 77 -27.06 -3.66 9.95
C GLU A 77 -28.53 -3.78 10.40
N THR A 78 -28.94 -4.95 10.90
CA THR A 78 -30.31 -5.19 11.36
C THR A 78 -30.56 -4.67 12.79
N ALA A 79 -31.82 -4.62 13.21
CA ALA A 79 -32.17 -4.24 14.58
C ALA A 79 -31.64 -5.24 15.61
N GLU A 80 -31.56 -6.54 15.28
CA GLU A 80 -30.96 -7.57 16.13
C GLU A 80 -29.46 -7.34 16.31
N GLN A 81 -28.74 -7.04 15.21
CA GLN A 81 -27.31 -6.75 15.27
C GLN A 81 -27.03 -5.50 16.13
N ALA A 82 -27.85 -4.45 16.00
CA ALA A 82 -27.73 -3.25 16.82
C ALA A 82 -28.04 -3.51 18.31
N LEU A 83 -29.02 -4.36 18.61
CA LEU A 83 -29.36 -4.75 19.98
C LEU A 83 -28.24 -5.59 20.62
N ASP A 84 -27.68 -6.55 19.90
CA ASP A 84 -26.55 -7.35 20.38
C ASP A 84 -25.30 -6.48 20.62
N TRP A 85 -25.05 -5.52 19.71
CA TRP A 85 -24.02 -4.50 19.87
C TRP A 85 -24.25 -3.67 21.15
N ALA A 86 -25.49 -3.23 21.39
CA ALA A 86 -25.84 -2.45 22.57
C ALA A 86 -25.71 -3.24 23.87
N ARG A 87 -26.18 -4.49 23.90
CA ARG A 87 -26.09 -5.40 25.06
C ARG A 87 -24.65 -5.57 25.50
N ARG A 88 -23.74 -5.77 24.55
CA ARG A 88 -22.32 -5.94 24.84
C ARG A 88 -21.69 -4.69 25.42
N HIS A 89 -21.92 -3.52 24.82
CA HIS A 89 -21.36 -2.27 25.32
C HIS A 89 -21.97 -1.84 26.67
N ASN A 90 -23.24 -2.18 26.93
CA ASN A 90 -23.87 -2.01 28.24
C ASN A 90 -23.21 -2.93 29.28
N ALA A 91 -23.06 -4.22 29.00
CA ALA A 91 -22.54 -5.20 29.93
C ALA A 91 -21.02 -5.07 30.19
N GLU A 92 -20.22 -4.82 29.15
CA GLU A 92 -18.75 -4.79 29.25
C GLU A 92 -18.23 -3.40 29.67
N HIS A 93 -18.90 -2.32 29.26
CA HIS A 93 -18.38 -0.95 29.45
C HIS A 93 -19.30 -0.03 30.23
N GLY A 94 -20.53 -0.44 30.58
CA GLY A 94 -21.46 0.38 31.36
C GLY A 94 -22.23 1.42 30.55
N ALA A 95 -22.30 1.31 29.22
CA ALA A 95 -23.09 2.21 28.39
C ALA A 95 -24.56 2.21 28.83
N ASN A 96 -25.11 3.38 29.19
CA ASN A 96 -26.51 3.53 29.61
C ASN A 96 -27.33 4.43 28.67
N GLY A 97 -26.72 4.92 27.59
CA GLY A 97 -27.36 5.64 26.50
C GLY A 97 -26.86 5.18 25.13
N PHE A 98 -27.74 5.18 24.14
CA PHE A 98 -27.45 4.79 22.77
C PHE A 98 -28.11 5.75 21.78
N LEU A 99 -27.31 6.42 20.95
CA LEU A 99 -27.81 7.23 19.84
C LEU A 99 -27.39 6.57 18.52
N PHE A 100 -28.37 6.02 17.81
CA PHE A 100 -28.17 5.43 16.49
C PHE A 100 -28.56 6.43 15.42
N PHE A 101 -27.63 6.75 14.52
CA PHE A 101 -27.92 7.49 13.31
C PHE A 101 -28.16 6.52 12.16
N ASP A 102 -29.44 6.35 11.78
CA ASP A 102 -29.87 5.47 10.70
C ASP A 102 -29.71 6.17 9.35
N ARG A 103 -28.82 5.60 8.53
CA ARG A 103 -28.45 6.12 7.22
C ARG A 103 -29.32 5.61 6.07
N ALA A 104 -30.17 4.61 6.32
CA ALA A 104 -30.96 3.99 5.27
C ALA A 104 -32.23 4.79 4.93
N GLU A 105 -32.56 4.86 3.64
CA GLU A 105 -33.79 5.48 3.16
C GLU A 105 -35.03 4.68 3.60
N ALA A 106 -36.07 5.36 4.07
CA ALA A 106 -37.37 4.77 4.43
C ALA A 106 -37.29 3.56 5.39
N SER A 107 -36.33 3.57 6.32
CA SER A 107 -36.01 2.46 7.21
C SER A 107 -37.10 2.14 8.25
N ALA A 108 -37.32 0.85 8.51
CA ALA A 108 -38.13 0.35 9.62
C ALA A 108 -37.33 0.11 10.91
N PHE A 109 -35.99 0.27 10.86
CA PHE A 109 -35.04 -0.09 11.90
C PHE A 109 -35.44 0.40 13.29
N GLY A 110 -35.76 1.69 13.44
CA GLY A 110 -36.12 2.24 14.76
C GLY A 110 -37.36 1.59 15.38
N ARG A 111 -38.38 1.26 14.57
CA ARG A 111 -39.59 0.58 15.05
C ARG A 111 -39.33 -0.88 15.39
N GLU A 112 -38.43 -1.54 14.66
CA GLU A 112 -38.05 -2.93 14.92
C GLU A 112 -37.19 -3.04 16.17
N LEU A 113 -36.18 -2.18 16.30
CA LEU A 113 -35.32 -2.10 17.49
C LEU A 113 -36.14 -1.81 18.74
N ALA A 114 -37.08 -0.86 18.68
CA ALA A 114 -37.95 -0.52 19.81
C ALA A 114 -38.81 -1.70 20.30
N LYS A 115 -39.19 -2.64 19.43
CA LYS A 115 -39.95 -3.84 19.84
C LYS A 115 -39.11 -4.87 20.59
N MET A 116 -37.81 -4.87 20.36
CA MET A 116 -36.88 -5.86 20.91
C MET A 116 -36.02 -5.31 22.04
N TRP A 117 -35.99 -3.98 22.22
CA TRP A 117 -35.16 -3.30 23.20
C TRP A 117 -35.47 -3.79 24.62
N ASP A 118 -34.49 -4.46 25.23
CA ASP A 118 -34.62 -5.10 26.55
C ASP A 118 -33.61 -4.56 27.58
N LEU A 119 -32.85 -3.52 27.21
CA LEU A 119 -31.85 -2.91 28.08
C LEU A 119 -32.47 -1.85 28.98
N GLU A 120 -32.02 -1.79 30.23
CA GLU A 120 -32.27 -0.68 31.15
C GLU A 120 -31.37 0.53 30.80
N ALA A 121 -31.44 0.94 29.54
CA ALA A 121 -30.65 2.01 28.94
C ALA A 121 -31.52 2.82 27.98
N ARG A 122 -31.21 4.12 27.82
CA ARG A 122 -31.93 5.01 26.92
C ARG A 122 -31.47 4.79 25.48
N ALA A 123 -32.39 4.76 24.52
CA ALA A 123 -32.06 4.60 23.11
C ALA A 123 -32.83 5.59 22.24
N MET A 124 -32.11 6.24 21.32
CA MET A 124 -32.67 7.15 20.33
C MET A 124 -32.20 6.74 18.94
N VAL A 125 -33.13 6.65 18.00
CA VAL A 125 -32.83 6.46 16.57
C VAL A 125 -33.14 7.75 15.84
N VAL A 126 -32.14 8.30 15.18
CA VAL A 126 -32.21 9.53 14.40
C VAL A 126 -32.03 9.18 12.93
N SER A 127 -32.88 9.69 12.06
CA SER A 127 -32.73 9.57 10.60
C SER A 127 -32.72 10.95 9.95
N SER A 128 -32.25 11.00 8.71
CA SER A 128 -32.27 12.21 7.89
C SER A 128 -33.22 12.02 6.71
N PRO A 129 -34.01 13.04 6.32
CA PRO A 129 -34.76 13.00 5.06
C PRO A 129 -33.86 13.20 3.83
N LEU A 130 -32.57 13.49 4.02
CA LEU A 130 -31.57 13.71 2.97
C LEU A 130 -30.44 12.68 3.04
N PRO A 131 -29.88 12.24 1.89
CA PRO A 131 -28.73 11.35 1.85
C PRO A 131 -27.44 12.13 2.16
N LEU A 132 -26.93 12.05 3.40
CA LEU A 132 -25.74 12.83 3.81
C LEU A 132 -24.40 12.12 3.48
N GLY A 133 -24.40 11.21 2.52
CA GLY A 133 -23.26 10.37 2.15
C GLY A 133 -22.60 10.92 0.90
N HIS A 134 -21.39 10.45 0.59
CA HIS A 134 -20.66 10.95 -0.56
C HIS A 134 -21.37 10.59 -1.87
N LEU A 135 -21.68 11.60 -2.70
CA LEU A 135 -22.56 11.47 -3.86
C LEU A 135 -22.06 10.53 -4.96
N SER A 136 -20.74 10.34 -5.05
CA SER A 136 -20.10 9.51 -6.08
C SER A 136 -19.47 8.22 -5.57
N MET A 137 -19.77 7.81 -4.34
CA MET A 137 -19.14 6.63 -3.70
C MET A 137 -20.12 5.47 -3.56
N PRO A 138 -19.63 4.22 -3.57
CA PRO A 138 -20.46 3.05 -3.30
C PRO A 138 -20.87 2.98 -1.83
N PRO A 139 -21.84 2.11 -1.48
CA PRO A 139 -22.19 1.88 -0.08
C PRO A 139 -21.00 1.32 0.71
N VAL A 140 -20.91 1.63 2.00
CA VAL A 140 -19.76 1.30 2.88
C VAL A 140 -19.39 -0.19 2.85
N GLY A 141 -20.38 -1.09 2.77
CA GLY A 141 -20.18 -2.54 2.72
C GLY A 141 -19.91 -3.13 1.34
N HIS A 142 -19.76 -2.31 0.30
CA HIS A 142 -19.57 -2.78 -1.07
C HIS A 142 -18.15 -3.33 -1.33
N LEU A 143 -18.05 -4.36 -2.17
CA LEU A 143 -16.79 -4.98 -2.59
C LEU A 143 -15.77 -3.95 -3.10
N ALA A 144 -16.20 -2.92 -3.83
CA ALA A 144 -15.30 -1.89 -4.38
C ALA A 144 -14.53 -1.10 -3.31
N LEU A 145 -14.99 -1.09 -2.05
CA LEU A 145 -14.28 -0.48 -0.91
C LEU A 145 -13.45 -1.50 -0.13
N ALA A 146 -13.53 -2.80 -0.45
CA ALA A 146 -12.72 -3.82 0.19
C ALA A 146 -11.22 -3.58 -0.07
N PRO A 147 -10.34 -3.88 0.91
CA PRO A 147 -8.90 -3.66 0.79
C PRO A 147 -8.26 -4.37 -0.42
N ARG A 148 -8.77 -5.54 -0.82
CA ARG A 148 -8.23 -6.35 -1.92
C ARG A 148 -9.21 -6.58 -3.06
N ALA A 149 -10.19 -5.67 -3.22
CA ALA A 149 -11.19 -5.73 -4.28
C ALA A 149 -10.56 -6.01 -5.65
N LYS A 150 -10.94 -7.12 -6.29
CA LYS A 150 -10.49 -7.42 -7.66
C LYS A 150 -11.07 -6.47 -8.71
N SER A 151 -12.26 -5.94 -8.46
CA SER A 151 -12.94 -4.96 -9.29
C SER A 151 -13.28 -3.72 -8.47
N ARG A 152 -13.16 -2.55 -9.09
CA ARG A 152 -13.57 -1.26 -8.52
C ARG A 152 -14.82 -0.71 -9.21
N ALA A 153 -15.54 -1.52 -9.99
CA ALA A 153 -16.82 -1.12 -10.56
C ALA A 153 -17.91 -1.09 -9.47
N PHE A 154 -18.74 -0.05 -9.46
CA PHE A 154 -19.84 0.12 -8.53
C PHE A 154 -20.87 1.13 -9.04
N SER A 155 -22.04 1.15 -8.42
CA SER A 155 -23.02 2.24 -8.52
C SER A 155 -22.97 3.10 -7.26
N PRO A 156 -23.00 4.44 -7.36
CA PRO A 156 -23.08 5.30 -6.20
C PRO A 156 -24.36 5.05 -5.37
N ASP A 157 -24.25 5.13 -4.06
CA ASP A 157 -25.38 5.07 -3.13
C ASP A 157 -25.21 6.13 -2.04
N PRO A 158 -25.70 7.37 -2.26
CA PRO A 158 -25.51 8.47 -1.32
C PRO A 158 -26.13 8.25 0.08
N TRP A 159 -27.04 7.28 0.25
CA TRP A 159 -27.60 6.95 1.56
C TRP A 159 -26.61 6.13 2.38
N LEU A 160 -26.07 5.07 1.77
CA LEU A 160 -25.22 4.09 2.45
C LEU A 160 -23.72 4.28 2.19
N ALA A 161 -23.33 5.24 1.37
CA ALA A 161 -21.94 5.63 1.13
C ALA A 161 -21.27 6.17 2.41
N PRO A 162 -19.91 6.18 2.46
CA PRO A 162 -19.18 6.90 3.49
C PRO A 162 -19.71 8.34 3.66
N LEU A 163 -19.76 8.80 4.90
CA LEU A 163 -20.32 10.10 5.24
C LEU A 163 -19.66 11.23 4.45
N GLY A 164 -20.46 11.97 3.67
CA GLY A 164 -20.02 13.17 2.94
C GLY A 164 -20.13 14.43 3.79
N GLU A 165 -20.98 14.39 4.82
CA GLU A 165 -21.30 15.51 5.71
C GLU A 165 -20.73 15.31 7.13
N PRO A 166 -19.41 15.49 7.35
CA PRO A 166 -18.77 15.21 8.64
C PRO A 166 -19.25 16.10 9.80
N VAL A 167 -19.83 17.26 9.51
CA VAL A 167 -20.40 18.19 10.50
C VAL A 167 -21.63 17.64 11.23
N LEU A 168 -22.22 16.56 10.71
CA LEU A 168 -23.32 15.85 11.34
C LEU A 168 -23.04 15.48 12.80
N PHE A 169 -21.81 15.08 13.11
CA PHE A 169 -21.44 14.68 14.47
C PHE A 169 -21.57 15.84 15.47
N ASP A 170 -21.22 17.06 15.05
CA ASP A 170 -21.42 18.26 15.86
C ASP A 170 -22.89 18.67 15.95
N LEU A 171 -23.67 18.47 14.87
CA LEU A 171 -25.12 18.68 14.90
C LEU A 171 -25.80 17.74 15.91
N LEU A 172 -25.45 16.45 15.92
CA LEU A 172 -25.96 15.48 16.89
C LEU A 172 -25.57 15.85 18.32
N ARG A 173 -24.37 16.41 18.52
CA ARG A 173 -23.96 16.95 19.82
C ARG A 173 -24.90 18.04 20.31
N TRP A 174 -25.10 19.10 19.52
CA TRP A 174 -25.97 20.21 19.90
C TRP A 174 -27.42 19.79 20.07
N ARG A 175 -27.90 18.89 19.21
CA ARG A 175 -29.28 18.45 19.20
C ARG A 175 -29.61 17.53 20.39
N PHE A 176 -28.71 16.62 20.76
CA PHE A 176 -29.02 15.52 21.69
C PHE A 176 -27.98 15.27 22.79
N LEU A 177 -26.68 15.48 22.53
CA LEU A 177 -25.62 14.93 23.41
C LEU A 177 -24.94 15.97 24.31
N ALA A 178 -25.25 17.26 24.20
CA ALA A 178 -24.56 18.32 24.95
C ALA A 178 -24.67 18.20 26.49
N ARG A 179 -25.59 17.38 27.00
CA ARG A 179 -25.77 17.09 28.44
C ARG A 179 -25.38 15.66 28.84
N ALA A 180 -24.91 14.84 27.91
CA ALA A 180 -24.32 13.55 28.24
C ALA A 180 -23.06 13.74 29.10
N ASP A 181 -22.73 12.75 29.94
CA ASP A 181 -21.49 12.77 30.71
C ASP A 181 -20.31 12.38 29.82
N THR A 182 -20.47 11.27 29.09
CA THR A 182 -19.47 10.80 28.14
C THR A 182 -20.11 10.32 26.85
N VAL A 183 -19.38 10.40 25.74
CA VAL A 183 -19.80 9.89 24.43
C VAL A 183 -18.66 9.11 23.80
N VAL A 184 -18.95 7.92 23.27
CA VAL A 184 -18.03 7.12 22.45
C VAL A 184 -18.61 6.96 21.05
N SER A 185 -17.82 7.28 20.03
CA SER A 185 -18.22 7.19 18.62
C SER A 185 -17.66 5.94 17.96
N LEU A 186 -18.54 5.02 17.51
CA LEU A 186 -18.19 3.77 16.82
C LEU A 186 -19.23 3.44 15.73
N ASP A 187 -18.87 2.75 14.65
CA ASP A 187 -19.91 2.17 13.76
C ASP A 187 -20.43 0.84 14.37
N LEU A 188 -21.58 0.32 13.92
CA LEU A 188 -22.13 -0.96 14.42
C LEU A 188 -21.25 -2.19 14.09
N SER A 189 -20.26 -2.04 13.21
CA SER A 189 -19.21 -3.03 12.96
C SER A 189 -18.01 -2.94 13.91
N ASP A 190 -17.95 -1.90 14.74
CA ASP A 190 -16.81 -1.58 15.60
C ASP A 190 -17.14 -1.97 17.05
N PHE A 191 -16.24 -2.68 17.74
CA PHE A 191 -16.45 -3.13 19.12
C PHE A 191 -15.28 -2.72 19.99
N LEU A 192 -15.54 -2.09 21.14
CA LEU A 192 -14.49 -1.83 22.12
C LEU A 192 -13.79 -3.14 22.53
N THR A 193 -12.48 -3.06 22.74
CA THR A 193 -11.72 -4.18 23.33
C THR A 193 -12.09 -4.32 24.81
N GLU A 194 -11.72 -5.45 25.42
CA GLU A 194 -12.06 -5.74 26.82
C GLU A 194 -11.64 -4.61 27.80
N PRO A 195 -12.39 -4.42 28.90
CA PRO A 195 -12.03 -3.47 29.97
C PRO A 195 -10.59 -3.65 30.45
N VAL A 196 -9.90 -2.53 30.70
CA VAL A 196 -8.51 -2.51 31.18
C VAL A 196 -8.55 -2.49 32.70
N ASP A 197 -7.95 -3.49 33.35
CA ASP A 197 -7.94 -3.64 34.82
C ASP A 197 -9.34 -3.54 35.46
N GLY A 198 -10.37 -4.00 34.73
CA GLY A 198 -11.77 -3.94 35.16
C GLY A 198 -12.46 -2.60 34.98
N ALA A 199 -11.76 -1.56 34.49
CA ALA A 199 -12.35 -0.27 34.16
C ALA A 199 -12.93 -0.24 32.74
N GLY A 200 -14.20 0.15 32.62
CA GLY A 200 -14.87 0.34 31.34
C GLY A 200 -14.33 1.56 30.58
N ALA A 201 -14.63 1.65 29.28
CA ALA A 201 -14.11 2.73 28.44
C ALA A 201 -14.54 4.12 28.94
N PHE A 202 -15.78 4.28 29.43
CA PHE A 202 -16.28 5.57 29.92
C PHE A 202 -15.54 6.03 31.18
N ASP A 203 -15.18 5.12 32.08
CA ASP A 203 -14.38 5.45 33.27
C ASP A 203 -12.99 5.95 32.89
N LEU A 204 -12.34 5.29 31.93
CA LEU A 204 -11.04 5.69 31.41
C LEU A 204 -11.10 7.06 30.71
N ILE A 205 -12.14 7.30 29.91
CA ILE A 205 -12.37 8.60 29.25
C ILE A 205 -12.56 9.72 30.27
N ARG A 206 -13.30 9.48 31.37
CA ARG A 206 -13.47 10.48 32.44
C ARG A 206 -12.17 10.80 33.17
N GLN A 207 -11.21 9.88 33.17
CA GLN A 207 -9.90 10.05 33.84
C GLN A 207 -8.84 10.63 32.90
N CYS A 208 -9.02 10.52 31.58
CA CYS A 208 -8.10 11.05 30.57
C CYS A 208 -7.77 12.53 30.78
N HIS A 209 -6.52 12.94 30.55
CA HIS A 209 -6.06 14.30 30.88
C HIS A 209 -6.77 15.38 30.05
N THR A 210 -6.98 15.15 28.76
CA THR A 210 -7.58 16.14 27.84
C THR A 210 -9.10 16.07 27.79
N GLY A 211 -9.70 15.09 28.46
CA GLY A 211 -11.14 14.82 28.37
C GLY A 211 -11.55 14.13 27.06
N MET A 212 -10.61 13.80 26.17
CA MET A 212 -10.85 13.06 24.93
C MET A 212 -9.78 11.98 24.74
N MET A 213 -10.22 10.73 24.56
CA MET A 213 -9.34 9.61 24.21
C MET A 213 -9.49 9.25 22.73
N PRO A 214 -8.40 9.19 21.96
CA PRO A 214 -8.43 8.54 20.65
C PRO A 214 -8.66 7.03 20.80
N LEU A 215 -9.45 6.48 19.88
CA LEU A 215 -9.67 5.05 19.75
C LEU A 215 -8.96 4.53 18.49
N ARG A 216 -7.99 3.63 18.67
CA ARG A 216 -7.24 2.99 17.59
C ARG A 216 -7.85 1.64 17.25
N GLY A 217 -8.26 1.50 15.99
CA GLY A 217 -8.90 0.28 15.53
C GLY A 217 -7.92 -0.78 15.04
N ARG A 218 -8.34 -2.04 15.17
CA ARG A 218 -7.71 -3.22 14.57
C ARG A 218 -8.76 -3.98 13.77
N ALA A 219 -8.47 -4.31 12.51
CA ALA A 219 -9.35 -5.16 11.72
C ALA A 219 -9.30 -6.61 12.23
N ILE A 220 -10.46 -7.19 12.52
CA ILE A 220 -10.62 -8.61 12.82
C ILE A 220 -11.44 -9.29 11.75
N PHE A 221 -11.19 -10.59 11.54
CA PHE A 221 -11.74 -11.37 10.44
C PHE A 221 -12.19 -12.73 10.93
N PRO A 222 -13.27 -13.29 10.37
CA PRO A 222 -13.48 -14.72 10.47
C PRO A 222 -12.51 -15.44 9.53
N TRP A 223 -12.11 -16.66 9.88
CA TRP A 223 -11.41 -17.50 8.90
C TRP A 223 -12.32 -17.81 7.70
N ARG A 224 -13.59 -18.11 8.02
CA ARG A 224 -14.71 -18.30 7.11
C ARG A 224 -16.01 -18.30 7.92
N VAL A 225 -17.09 -17.80 7.34
CA VAL A 225 -18.46 -17.93 7.87
C VAL A 225 -19.14 -19.13 7.21
N ARG A 226 -19.99 -19.89 7.92
CA ARG A 226 -20.68 -21.03 7.31
C ARG A 226 -21.63 -20.55 6.21
N ARG A 227 -21.86 -21.43 5.24
CA ARG A 227 -22.81 -21.15 4.15
C ARG A 227 -24.20 -20.92 4.76
N ASP A 228 -24.86 -19.86 4.30
CA ASP A 228 -26.21 -19.44 4.72
C ASP A 228 -26.31 -18.91 6.18
N GLU A 229 -25.18 -18.70 6.87
CA GLU A 229 -25.15 -18.00 8.17
C GLU A 229 -24.80 -16.53 7.99
N VAL A 230 -25.51 -15.64 8.72
CA VAL A 230 -25.12 -14.23 8.83
C VAL A 230 -23.90 -14.14 9.75
N PRO A 231 -22.83 -13.41 9.36
CA PRO A 231 -21.66 -13.24 10.21
C PRO A 231 -22.04 -12.67 11.57
N ARG A 232 -21.43 -13.19 12.63
CA ARG A 232 -21.50 -12.66 14.00
C ARG A 232 -20.14 -12.16 14.44
N LEU A 233 -20.09 -11.36 15.48
CA LEU A 233 -18.82 -10.90 16.02
C LEU A 233 -17.94 -12.08 16.47
N GLU A 234 -18.54 -13.10 17.07
CA GLU A 234 -17.85 -14.29 17.58
C GLU A 234 -17.24 -15.14 16.46
N ASP A 235 -17.60 -14.92 15.19
CA ASP A 235 -16.89 -15.53 14.06
C ASP A 235 -15.49 -14.93 13.85
N HIS A 236 -15.26 -13.69 14.29
CA HIS A 236 -14.08 -12.89 13.97
C HIS A 236 -12.90 -13.20 14.89
N ILE A 237 -12.40 -14.42 14.79
CA ILE A 237 -11.32 -14.94 15.65
C ILE A 237 -9.91 -14.71 15.09
N CYS A 238 -9.76 -14.04 13.94
CA CYS A 238 -8.46 -13.82 13.31
C CYS A 238 -8.09 -12.33 13.24
N VAL A 239 -6.79 -12.06 13.37
CA VAL A 239 -6.15 -10.78 13.05
C VAL A 239 -5.27 -10.94 11.81
N ALA A 240 -4.89 -9.84 11.16
CA ALA A 240 -4.02 -9.86 9.98
C ALA A 240 -2.62 -9.33 10.28
N GLU A 241 -1.58 -9.94 9.71
CA GLU A 241 -0.20 -9.41 9.78
C GLU A 241 0.39 -9.13 8.37
N PRO A 242 0.71 -7.87 8.03
CA PRO A 242 0.53 -6.66 8.83
C PRO A 242 -0.95 -6.28 8.98
N ASP A 243 -1.25 -5.46 9.99
CA ASP A 243 -2.60 -4.99 10.28
C ASP A 243 -3.24 -4.31 9.05
N VAL A 244 -4.53 -4.56 8.85
CA VAL A 244 -5.34 -3.82 7.90
C VAL A 244 -5.78 -2.53 8.58
N GLN A 245 -5.43 -1.39 7.99
CA GLN A 245 -5.79 -0.08 8.53
C GLN A 245 -7.30 0.11 8.54
N VAL A 246 -7.80 0.64 9.66
CA VAL A 246 -9.20 0.99 9.86
C VAL A 246 -9.30 2.45 10.37
N PRO A 247 -10.46 3.11 10.28
CA PRO A 247 -10.60 4.50 10.66
C PRO A 247 -10.22 4.77 12.13
N ASN A 248 -9.84 6.01 12.44
CA ASN A 248 -9.73 6.44 13.84
C ASN A 248 -11.12 6.75 14.41
N ARG A 249 -11.28 6.55 15.71
CA ARG A 249 -12.49 6.84 16.49
C ARG A 249 -12.13 7.66 17.73
N TRP A 250 -13.11 8.02 18.53
CA TRP A 250 -12.86 8.78 19.76
C TRP A 250 -13.93 8.56 20.82
N GLY A 251 -13.53 8.80 22.06
CA GLY A 251 -14.39 8.91 23.22
C GLY A 251 -14.11 10.22 23.94
N VAL A 252 -15.14 10.84 24.52
CA VAL A 252 -15.03 12.18 25.11
C VAL A 252 -15.88 12.30 26.37
N ALA A 253 -15.33 12.96 27.39
CA ALA A 253 -16.07 13.46 28.53
C ALA A 253 -16.60 14.86 28.18
N VAL A 254 -17.89 14.97 27.87
CA VAL A 254 -18.48 16.13 27.19
C VAL A 254 -18.23 17.44 27.94
N LYS A 255 -18.34 17.41 29.28
CA LYS A 255 -18.16 18.57 30.16
C LYS A 255 -16.69 18.98 30.35
N ARG A 256 -15.73 18.20 29.86
CA ARG A 256 -14.28 18.42 30.02
C ARG A 256 -13.60 18.98 28.79
N ILE A 257 -14.30 19.09 27.66
CA ILE A 257 -13.79 19.68 26.43
C ILE A 257 -14.41 21.06 26.19
N ASP A 258 -13.71 21.88 25.39
CA ASP A 258 -14.21 23.21 25.02
C ASP A 258 -15.55 23.11 24.27
N ALA A 259 -16.51 23.98 24.61
CA ALA A 259 -17.84 23.96 24.01
C ALA A 259 -17.84 24.28 22.49
N GLY A 260 -16.82 24.99 22.02
CA GLY A 260 -16.54 25.28 20.62
C GLY A 260 -15.71 24.20 19.90
N ALA A 261 -15.33 23.11 20.58
CA ALA A 261 -14.68 21.99 19.92
C ALA A 261 -15.62 21.32 18.91
N LEU A 262 -15.12 21.09 17.69
CA LEU A 262 -15.91 20.56 16.57
C LEU A 262 -15.82 19.04 16.52
N TRP A 263 -16.96 18.37 16.62
CA TRP A 263 -17.03 16.90 16.59
C TRP A 263 -17.08 16.39 15.14
N LEU A 264 -16.10 15.57 14.76
CA LEU A 264 -15.98 14.95 13.43
C LEU A 264 -15.89 13.42 13.57
N PRO A 265 -16.19 12.62 12.53
CA PRO A 265 -16.27 11.16 12.67
C PRO A 265 -15.02 10.45 13.22
N GLY A 266 -13.82 11.01 13.00
CA GLY A 266 -12.55 10.39 13.41
C GLY A 266 -11.70 11.21 14.38
N LYS A 267 -12.16 12.40 14.79
CA LYS A 267 -11.48 13.27 15.77
C LYS A 267 -12.42 14.33 16.32
N ILE A 268 -12.05 14.94 17.45
CA ILE A 268 -12.63 16.20 17.91
C ILE A 268 -11.61 17.30 17.63
N ALA A 269 -11.93 18.24 16.75
CA ALA A 269 -11.01 19.32 16.40
C ALA A 269 -10.92 20.34 17.55
N GLY A 270 -9.70 20.82 17.81
CA GLY A 270 -9.42 21.74 18.93
C GLY A 270 -9.03 21.03 20.24
N VAL A 271 -9.11 19.70 20.31
CA VAL A 271 -8.68 18.92 21.48
C VAL A 271 -7.44 18.09 21.14
N PRO A 272 -6.29 18.30 21.80
CA PRO A 272 -5.09 17.52 21.53
C PRO A 272 -5.25 16.07 22.02
N ALA A 273 -4.69 15.13 21.28
CA ALA A 273 -4.60 13.72 21.69
C ALA A 273 -3.31 13.47 22.49
N VAL A 274 -3.41 12.68 23.55
CA VAL A 274 -2.24 12.22 24.33
C VAL A 274 -1.84 10.84 23.82
N ALA A 275 -0.55 10.65 23.50
CA ALA A 275 -0.07 9.47 22.78
C ALA A 275 -0.28 8.15 23.55
N ASP A 276 -0.22 8.20 24.89
CA ASP A 276 -0.30 7.04 25.79
C ASP A 276 -1.70 6.81 26.38
N GLU A 277 -2.66 7.72 26.12
CA GLU A 277 -4.05 7.59 26.58
C GLU A 277 -4.96 7.18 25.42
N VAL A 278 -4.80 5.93 24.98
CA VAL A 278 -5.47 5.39 23.80
C VAL A 278 -6.36 4.24 24.21
N LEU A 279 -7.60 4.22 23.71
CA LEU A 279 -8.46 3.04 23.75
C LEU A 279 -8.35 2.26 22.45
N HIS A 280 -8.66 0.97 22.49
CA HIS A 280 -8.64 0.10 21.33
C HIS A 280 -10.04 -0.39 20.99
N TYR A 281 -10.26 -0.64 19.71
CA TYR A 281 -11.48 -1.28 19.24
C TYR A 281 -11.14 -2.27 18.11
N ASP A 282 -11.96 -3.30 17.98
CA ASP A 282 -11.88 -4.26 16.89
C ASP A 282 -12.98 -3.97 15.85
N GLN A 283 -12.61 -3.83 14.59
CA GLN A 283 -13.55 -3.70 13.48
C GLN A 283 -13.83 -5.08 12.88
N ALA A 284 -15.06 -5.55 13.03
CA ALA A 284 -15.54 -6.82 12.51
C ALA A 284 -15.76 -6.73 10.99
N MET A 285 -14.77 -7.16 10.21
CA MET A 285 -14.74 -6.89 8.77
C MET A 285 -15.84 -7.60 7.98
N SER A 286 -16.31 -8.78 8.41
CA SER A 286 -17.45 -9.44 7.77
C SER A 286 -18.81 -8.95 8.26
N LEU A 287 -18.88 -8.18 9.36
CA LEU A 287 -20.08 -7.38 9.67
C LEU A 287 -20.12 -6.11 8.81
N ARG A 288 -18.96 -5.48 8.60
CA ARG A 288 -18.83 -4.29 7.75
C ARG A 288 -19.06 -4.59 6.26
N PHE A 289 -18.61 -5.76 5.79
CA PHE A 289 -18.72 -6.21 4.41
C PHE A 289 -19.43 -7.58 4.34
N PRO A 290 -20.74 -7.65 4.62
CA PRO A 290 -21.46 -8.91 4.79
C PRO A 290 -21.53 -9.76 3.51
N GLU A 291 -21.50 -9.13 2.34
CA GLU A 291 -21.57 -9.80 1.04
C GLU A 291 -20.19 -10.06 0.42
N VAL A 292 -19.11 -9.77 1.14
CA VAL A 292 -17.74 -9.89 0.62
C VAL A 292 -17.03 -11.09 1.25
N GLU A 293 -16.54 -11.97 0.39
CA GLU A 293 -15.71 -13.10 0.80
C GLU A 293 -14.44 -12.64 1.53
N VAL A 294 -14.08 -13.33 2.62
CA VAL A 294 -12.90 -13.01 3.45
C VAL A 294 -11.62 -12.86 2.61
N ALA A 295 -11.46 -13.65 1.54
CA ALA A 295 -10.29 -13.60 0.66
C ALA A 295 -10.16 -12.29 -0.16
N GLU A 296 -11.26 -11.55 -0.34
CA GLU A 296 -11.29 -10.21 -0.95
C GLU A 296 -11.06 -9.10 0.11
N LEU A 297 -11.24 -9.41 1.39
CA LEU A 297 -10.93 -8.51 2.50
C LEU A 297 -9.46 -8.57 2.90
N VAL A 298 -8.89 -9.79 2.95
CA VAL A 298 -7.53 -10.06 3.42
C VAL A 298 -6.94 -11.30 2.75
N ASN A 299 -5.62 -11.35 2.60
CA ASN A 299 -4.97 -12.58 2.17
C ASN A 299 -5.01 -13.58 3.35
N LYS A 300 -5.67 -14.72 3.16
CA LYS A 300 -5.82 -15.74 4.21
C LYS A 300 -4.49 -16.24 4.78
N ASP A 301 -3.40 -16.20 4.02
CA ASP A 301 -2.07 -16.56 4.51
C ASP A 301 -1.51 -15.58 5.57
N LEU A 302 -2.09 -14.38 5.66
CA LEU A 302 -1.74 -13.35 6.63
C LEU A 302 -2.62 -13.40 7.88
N LEU A 303 -3.68 -14.21 7.87
CA LEU A 303 -4.56 -14.37 9.03
C LEU A 303 -3.89 -15.24 10.09
N ILE A 304 -3.97 -14.76 11.33
CA ILE A 304 -3.47 -15.44 12.51
C ILE A 304 -4.61 -15.55 13.50
N LEU A 305 -4.71 -16.71 14.16
CA LEU A 305 -5.67 -16.92 15.22
C LEU A 305 -5.37 -15.97 16.39
N GLY A 306 -6.30 -15.07 16.69
CA GLY A 306 -6.25 -14.25 17.88
C GLY A 306 -6.76 -15.07 19.07
N GLU A 307 -5.86 -15.61 19.88
CA GLU A 307 -6.24 -16.53 20.97
C GLU A 307 -7.29 -15.92 21.93
N HIS A 308 -7.17 -14.62 22.23
CA HIS A 308 -8.18 -13.91 23.03
C HIS A 308 -9.54 -13.82 22.33
N LEU A 309 -9.58 -13.48 21.04
CA LEU A 309 -10.83 -13.44 20.25
C LEU A 309 -11.49 -14.82 20.16
N HIS A 310 -10.67 -15.85 19.97
CA HIS A 310 -11.13 -17.23 19.96
C HIS A 310 -11.68 -17.66 21.32
N ALA A 311 -10.97 -17.38 22.41
CA ALA A 311 -11.44 -17.66 23.77
C ALA A 311 -12.78 -16.95 24.06
N ARG A 312 -12.91 -15.67 23.67
CA ARG A 312 -14.16 -14.91 23.79
C ARG A 312 -15.32 -15.58 23.06
N ALA A 313 -15.10 -16.02 21.81
CA ALA A 313 -16.12 -16.72 21.04
C ALA A 313 -16.59 -18.00 21.74
N ILE A 314 -15.66 -18.78 22.32
CA ILE A 314 -15.99 -19.99 23.08
C ILE A 314 -16.76 -19.66 24.36
N THR A 315 -16.36 -18.63 25.10
CA THR A 315 -17.07 -18.18 26.32
C THR A 315 -18.50 -17.73 26.02
N ALA A 316 -18.72 -17.11 24.85
CA ALA A 316 -20.05 -16.77 24.35
C ALA A 316 -20.87 -17.98 23.86
N GLY A 317 -20.33 -19.21 23.96
CA GLY A 317 -20.98 -20.43 23.51
C GLY A 317 -20.97 -20.62 21.99
N HIS A 318 -20.23 -19.79 21.25
CA HIS A 318 -20.12 -19.86 19.80
C HIS A 318 -19.00 -20.80 19.36
N LYS A 319 -19.18 -21.44 18.20
CA LYS A 319 -18.18 -22.36 17.61
C LYS A 319 -17.71 -21.82 16.26
N PRO A 320 -16.78 -20.86 16.22
CA PRO A 320 -16.29 -20.29 14.98
C PRO A 320 -15.45 -21.30 14.19
N ILE A 321 -15.40 -21.14 12.86
CA ILE A 321 -14.51 -21.96 12.02
C ILE A 321 -13.08 -21.49 12.23
N GLN A 322 -12.21 -22.37 12.73
CA GLN A 322 -10.80 -22.07 12.91
C GLN A 322 -10.01 -22.17 11.60
N PRO A 323 -8.89 -21.42 11.47
CA PRO A 323 -7.90 -21.71 10.45
C PRO A 323 -7.45 -23.18 10.56
N PRO A 324 -7.16 -23.86 9.43
CA PRO A 324 -6.63 -25.21 9.48
C PRO A 324 -5.40 -25.19 10.37
N ALA A 325 -5.30 -26.18 11.28
CA ALA A 325 -4.12 -26.36 12.09
C ALA A 325 -2.92 -26.31 11.13
N LYS A 326 -1.99 -25.36 11.34
CA LYS A 326 -0.75 -25.34 10.58
C LYS A 326 -0.20 -26.76 10.69
N PRO A 327 0.11 -27.44 9.58
CA PRO A 327 0.84 -28.68 9.71
C PRO A 327 2.04 -28.35 10.59
N LYS A 328 2.18 -29.04 11.73
CA LYS A 328 3.45 -29.05 12.45
C LYS A 328 4.50 -29.21 11.35
N PRO A 329 5.52 -28.33 11.25
CA PRO A 329 6.54 -28.50 10.24
C PRO A 329 6.93 -29.97 10.31
N ALA A 330 6.75 -30.68 9.19
CA ALA A 330 7.12 -32.07 9.10
C ALA A 330 8.53 -32.13 9.67
N ALA A 331 8.73 -32.98 10.68
CA ALA A 331 9.99 -33.14 11.37
C ALA A 331 11.12 -33.03 10.33
N THR A 332 11.93 -31.98 10.48
CA THR A 332 13.27 -31.82 9.92
C THR A 332 13.57 -32.80 8.79
N ALA A 333 13.12 -32.48 7.56
CA ALA A 333 13.93 -32.91 6.43
C ALA A 333 15.32 -32.31 6.73
N PRO A 334 16.38 -33.13 6.85
CA PRO A 334 17.70 -32.59 7.15
C PRO A 334 18.01 -31.52 6.10
N LEU A 335 18.55 -30.37 6.55
CA LEU A 335 19.13 -29.38 5.64
C LEU A 335 20.00 -30.14 4.64
N MET A 336 19.83 -29.85 3.35
CA MET A 336 20.72 -30.46 2.37
C MET A 336 22.16 -30.09 2.78
N PRO A 337 23.12 -31.04 2.70
CA PRO A 337 24.52 -30.75 3.01
C PRO A 337 24.93 -29.48 2.28
N ALA A 338 25.70 -28.61 2.94
CA ALA A 338 26.07 -27.30 2.40
C ALA A 338 26.48 -27.48 0.93
N PRO A 339 25.68 -26.98 -0.02
CA PRO A 339 25.97 -27.24 -1.42
C PRO A 339 27.27 -26.55 -1.79
N SER A 340 27.81 -26.87 -2.96
CA SER A 340 29.03 -26.22 -3.47
C SER A 340 28.97 -24.70 -3.28
N GLY A 341 30.10 -24.01 -3.05
CA GLY A 341 30.11 -22.54 -2.93
C GLY A 341 29.68 -21.79 -4.21
N ARG A 342 29.13 -22.50 -5.20
CA ARG A 342 28.73 -22.00 -6.51
C ARG A 342 27.48 -21.14 -6.43
N VAL A 343 27.47 -20.09 -7.22
CA VAL A 343 26.35 -19.16 -7.36
C VAL A 343 25.70 -19.36 -8.73
N ALA A 344 24.40 -19.68 -8.73
CA ALA A 344 23.61 -19.76 -9.95
C ALA A 344 22.56 -18.65 -10.05
N VAL A 345 22.49 -18.03 -11.22
CA VAL A 345 21.47 -17.04 -11.57
C VAL A 345 20.44 -17.67 -12.51
N VAL A 346 19.16 -17.47 -12.18
CA VAL A 346 18.02 -17.83 -13.03
C VAL A 346 17.35 -16.56 -13.53
N THR A 347 17.28 -16.38 -14.84
CA THR A 347 16.75 -15.16 -15.46
C THR A 347 15.85 -15.44 -16.65
N CYS A 348 15.09 -14.42 -17.06
CA CYS A 348 14.22 -14.45 -18.23
C CYS A 348 14.58 -13.31 -19.16
N MET A 349 14.74 -13.59 -20.44
CA MET A 349 15.08 -12.59 -21.45
C MET A 349 14.04 -12.55 -22.58
N LYS A 350 13.84 -11.36 -23.15
CA LYS A 350 13.08 -11.13 -24.38
C LYS A 350 13.70 -9.94 -25.08
N ASN A 351 14.35 -10.13 -26.21
CA ASN A 351 15.00 -9.05 -26.94
C ASN A 351 15.99 -8.24 -26.09
N GLU A 352 17.01 -8.93 -25.57
CA GLU A 352 18.07 -8.35 -24.74
C GLU A 352 19.47 -8.52 -25.36
N GLY A 353 19.55 -9.02 -26.60
CA GLY A 353 20.79 -9.42 -27.27
C GLY A 353 21.96 -8.45 -27.08
N PRO A 354 21.78 -7.14 -27.32
CA PRO A 354 22.86 -6.15 -27.18
C PRO A 354 23.45 -6.02 -25.77
N PHE A 355 22.77 -6.50 -24.73
CA PHE A 355 23.13 -6.28 -23.33
C PHE A 355 23.67 -7.54 -22.65
N ILE A 356 23.60 -8.70 -23.31
CA ILE A 356 23.94 -10.01 -22.73
C ILE A 356 25.43 -10.11 -22.38
N LEU A 357 26.30 -9.67 -23.29
CA LEU A 357 27.75 -9.87 -23.12
C LEU A 357 28.32 -9.08 -21.95
N GLU A 358 27.92 -7.81 -21.76
CA GLU A 358 28.32 -7.03 -20.59
C GLU A 358 27.83 -7.70 -19.30
N TRP A 359 26.53 -8.02 -19.26
CA TRP A 359 25.92 -8.60 -18.07
C TRP A 359 26.56 -9.93 -17.68
N LEU A 360 26.80 -10.82 -18.65
CA LEU A 360 27.44 -12.11 -18.43
C LEU A 360 28.90 -11.94 -17.99
N ALA A 361 29.68 -11.13 -18.70
CA ALA A 361 31.09 -10.88 -18.38
C ALA A 361 31.27 -10.30 -16.98
N TYR A 362 30.46 -9.29 -16.63
CA TYR A 362 30.48 -8.66 -15.32
C TYR A 362 30.18 -9.66 -14.20
N HIS A 363 29.07 -10.39 -14.30
CA HIS A 363 28.63 -11.30 -13.24
C HIS A 363 29.59 -12.48 -13.06
N ARG A 364 30.15 -13.02 -14.14
CA ARG A 364 31.21 -14.04 -14.07
C ARG A 364 32.44 -13.50 -13.36
N MET A 365 32.88 -12.29 -13.71
CA MET A 365 34.05 -11.67 -13.11
C MET A 365 33.90 -11.47 -11.61
N ILE A 366 32.71 -11.12 -11.11
CA ILE A 366 32.48 -10.92 -9.67
C ILE A 366 32.17 -12.22 -8.91
N GLY A 367 32.12 -13.37 -9.60
CA GLY A 367 32.02 -14.69 -8.97
C GLY A 367 30.67 -15.39 -9.09
N VAL A 368 29.85 -15.08 -10.10
CA VAL A 368 28.71 -15.93 -10.50
C VAL A 368 29.22 -17.06 -11.40
N ASP A 369 28.90 -18.31 -11.05
CA ASP A 369 29.41 -19.50 -11.73
C ASP A 369 28.49 -19.98 -12.86
N ASP A 370 27.19 -19.88 -12.63
CA ASP A 370 26.17 -20.60 -13.38
C ASP A 370 25.03 -19.67 -13.81
N PHE A 371 24.61 -19.79 -15.07
CA PHE A 371 23.54 -18.97 -15.64
C PHE A 371 22.52 -19.85 -16.34
N LEU A 372 21.28 -19.80 -15.86
CA LEU A 372 20.14 -20.44 -16.50
C LEU A 372 19.20 -19.37 -17.05
N VAL A 373 19.11 -19.29 -18.38
CA VAL A 373 18.37 -18.26 -19.09
C VAL A 373 17.16 -18.86 -19.78
N TYR A 374 15.97 -18.42 -19.41
CA TYR A 374 14.74 -18.70 -20.14
C TYR A 374 14.44 -17.58 -21.13
N THR A 375 14.17 -17.90 -22.38
CA THR A 375 13.84 -16.89 -23.39
C THR A 375 12.36 -16.87 -23.75
N ASN A 376 11.86 -15.70 -24.13
CA ASN A 376 10.44 -15.48 -24.42
C ASN A 376 10.26 -14.85 -25.80
N ASP A 377 10.09 -15.69 -26.83
CA ASP A 377 9.71 -15.26 -28.18
C ASP A 377 10.59 -14.11 -28.71
N CYS A 378 11.91 -14.33 -28.75
CA CYS A 378 12.84 -13.29 -29.17
C CYS A 378 12.85 -13.13 -30.69
N ASP A 379 13.00 -11.89 -31.15
CA ASP A 379 13.08 -11.55 -32.58
C ASP A 379 14.32 -10.70 -32.95
N ASP A 380 15.19 -10.40 -31.97
CA ASP A 380 16.43 -9.62 -32.14
C ASP A 380 17.70 -10.49 -32.24
N GLY A 381 17.58 -11.82 -32.22
CA GLY A 381 18.72 -12.74 -32.16
C GLY A 381 19.23 -13.10 -30.76
N THR A 382 18.51 -12.69 -29.70
CA THR A 382 18.80 -13.09 -28.30
C THR A 382 18.97 -14.60 -28.15
N ASP A 383 18.08 -15.39 -28.76
CA ASP A 383 18.13 -16.86 -28.66
C ASP A 383 19.40 -17.41 -29.31
N THR A 384 19.75 -16.92 -30.51
CA THR A 384 20.96 -17.31 -31.24
C THR A 384 22.23 -17.00 -30.44
N MET A 385 22.32 -15.80 -29.86
CA MET A 385 23.43 -15.43 -28.99
C MET A 385 23.56 -16.39 -27.80
N LEU A 386 22.45 -16.66 -27.10
CA LEU A 386 22.45 -17.51 -25.93
C LEU A 386 22.72 -18.99 -26.26
N ASP A 387 22.31 -19.48 -27.44
CA ASP A 387 22.66 -20.82 -27.92
C ASP A 387 24.15 -20.96 -28.21
N LEU A 388 24.77 -19.95 -28.82
CA LEU A 388 26.23 -19.92 -29.01
C LEU A 388 26.97 -19.89 -27.68
N LEU A 389 26.56 -19.03 -26.74
CA LEU A 389 27.13 -18.98 -25.39
C LEU A 389 26.95 -20.33 -24.66
N ALA A 390 25.82 -21.01 -24.85
CA ALA A 390 25.57 -22.32 -24.28
C ALA A 390 26.46 -23.41 -24.89
N ALA A 391 26.70 -23.39 -26.21
CA ALA A 391 27.63 -24.28 -26.88
C ALA A 391 29.08 -24.12 -26.40
N ARG A 392 29.41 -22.96 -25.80
CA ARG A 392 30.72 -22.66 -25.18
C ARG A 392 30.73 -22.91 -23.67
N GLY A 393 29.65 -23.46 -23.12
CA GLY A 393 29.53 -23.78 -21.69
C GLY A 393 29.46 -22.54 -20.79
N LEU A 394 29.08 -21.37 -21.33
CA LEU A 394 29.06 -20.12 -20.59
C LEU A 394 27.70 -19.85 -19.94
N VAL A 395 26.62 -20.39 -20.51
CA VAL A 395 25.25 -20.32 -20.00
C VAL A 395 24.50 -21.62 -20.30
N GLN A 396 23.31 -21.79 -19.75
CA GLN A 396 22.32 -22.75 -20.22
C GLN A 396 21.06 -22.00 -20.65
N ARG A 397 20.52 -22.31 -21.84
CA ARG A 397 19.29 -21.71 -22.37
C ARG A 397 18.14 -22.70 -22.39
N ARG A 398 16.92 -22.23 -22.12
CA ARG A 398 15.65 -22.94 -22.33
C ARG A 398 14.63 -22.00 -22.97
N ASP A 399 13.72 -22.55 -23.76
CA ASP A 399 12.49 -21.83 -24.11
C ASP A 399 11.57 -21.79 -22.89
N ASN A 400 10.88 -20.68 -22.66
CA ASN A 400 10.02 -20.54 -21.50
C ASN A 400 8.67 -21.28 -21.66
N PRO A 401 8.28 -22.20 -20.74
CA PRO A 401 7.07 -23.02 -20.86
C PRO A 401 5.76 -22.28 -20.55
N PHE A 402 5.75 -20.95 -20.56
CA PHE A 402 4.59 -20.15 -20.15
C PHE A 402 3.38 -20.31 -21.08
N ARG A 403 3.63 -20.59 -22.37
CA ARG A 403 2.56 -20.87 -23.35
C ARG A 403 1.80 -22.15 -23.01
N ASP A 404 2.51 -23.18 -22.55
CA ASP A 404 1.93 -24.48 -22.21
C ASP A 404 1.20 -24.47 -20.86
N THR A 405 1.62 -23.57 -19.96
CA THR A 405 1.09 -23.49 -18.59
C THR A 405 -0.02 -22.46 -18.42
N GLY A 406 -0.25 -21.58 -19.41
CA GLY A 406 -1.15 -20.43 -19.28
C GLY A 406 -0.72 -19.43 -18.18
N GLY A 407 0.50 -19.58 -17.68
CA GLY A 407 1.06 -18.82 -16.57
C GLY A 407 1.74 -17.53 -17.02
N LYS A 408 2.17 -16.72 -16.04
CA LYS A 408 3.01 -15.54 -16.32
C LYS A 408 4.44 -16.01 -16.64
N PRO A 409 5.11 -15.45 -17.67
CA PRO A 409 6.36 -16.02 -18.12
C PRO A 409 7.45 -16.17 -17.06
N GLN A 410 7.71 -15.16 -16.23
CA GLN A 410 8.76 -15.29 -15.20
C GLN A 410 8.40 -16.33 -14.13
N GLN A 411 7.12 -16.48 -13.79
CA GLN A 411 6.69 -17.48 -12.82
C GLN A 411 6.87 -18.89 -13.38
N SER A 412 6.46 -19.13 -14.63
CA SER A 412 6.61 -20.43 -15.30
C SER A 412 8.09 -20.84 -15.42
N ALA A 413 8.98 -19.92 -15.77
CA ALA A 413 10.42 -20.16 -15.82
C ALA A 413 11.01 -20.50 -14.44
N LEU A 414 10.66 -19.74 -13.38
CA LEU A 414 11.18 -20.00 -12.04
C LEU A 414 10.66 -21.32 -11.46
N ASP A 415 9.44 -21.73 -11.81
CA ASP A 415 8.91 -23.03 -11.41
C ASP A 415 9.62 -24.18 -12.15
N ALA A 416 9.86 -24.04 -13.45
CA ALA A 416 10.61 -25.02 -14.25
C ALA A 416 12.08 -25.15 -13.84
N ALA A 417 12.72 -24.03 -13.49
CA ALA A 417 14.12 -23.97 -13.06
C ALA A 417 14.40 -24.87 -11.85
N ARG A 418 13.41 -25.12 -10.98
CA ARG A 418 13.59 -25.94 -9.76
C ARG A 418 13.98 -27.39 -10.06
N SER A 419 13.64 -27.92 -11.23
CA SER A 419 14.02 -29.27 -11.65
C SER A 419 15.35 -29.34 -12.38
N GLU A 420 15.95 -28.21 -12.76
CA GLU A 420 17.19 -28.16 -13.52
C GLU A 420 18.39 -28.61 -12.65
N PRO A 421 19.25 -29.51 -13.13
CA PRO A 421 20.42 -29.98 -12.37
C PRO A 421 21.31 -28.85 -11.86
N LEU A 422 21.62 -27.87 -12.72
CA LEU A 422 22.42 -26.70 -12.36
C LEU A 422 21.84 -25.91 -11.18
N VAL A 423 20.50 -25.80 -11.10
CA VAL A 423 19.84 -25.11 -9.99
C VAL A 423 19.85 -25.96 -8.73
N ARG A 424 19.70 -27.28 -8.85
CA ARG A 424 19.72 -28.21 -7.72
C ARG A 424 21.11 -28.33 -7.08
N ASP A 425 22.17 -28.20 -7.87
CA ASP A 425 23.56 -28.40 -7.44
C ASP A 425 24.25 -27.11 -6.97
N ALA A 426 23.63 -25.95 -7.22
CA ALA A 426 24.12 -24.64 -6.79
C ALA A 426 24.00 -24.43 -5.27
N GLY A 427 25.00 -23.79 -4.66
CA GLY A 427 24.99 -23.37 -3.25
C GLY A 427 24.12 -22.17 -2.98
N TRP A 428 24.20 -21.21 -3.88
CA TRP A 428 23.46 -19.96 -3.82
C TRP A 428 22.64 -19.78 -5.09
N LEU A 429 21.41 -19.33 -4.91
CA LEU A 429 20.48 -19.05 -5.99
C LEU A 429 20.07 -17.59 -5.96
N LEU A 430 19.91 -17.02 -7.15
CA LEU A 430 19.40 -15.68 -7.36
C LEU A 430 18.50 -15.66 -8.59
N SER A 431 17.34 -15.02 -8.49
CA SER A 431 16.63 -14.55 -9.66
C SER A 431 16.88 -13.05 -9.82
N MET A 432 17.35 -12.65 -10.99
CA MET A 432 17.62 -11.25 -11.32
C MET A 432 17.41 -10.99 -12.81
N ASP A 433 17.18 -9.74 -13.15
CA ASP A 433 16.92 -9.27 -14.51
C ASP A 433 18.24 -8.77 -15.16
N VAL A 434 18.31 -8.75 -16.50
CA VAL A 434 19.55 -8.39 -17.24
C VAL A 434 19.89 -6.89 -17.19
N ASP A 435 19.00 -6.06 -16.65
CA ASP A 435 19.25 -4.66 -16.31
C ASP A 435 19.60 -4.45 -14.82
N GLU A 436 19.98 -5.52 -14.11
CA GLU A 436 20.42 -5.49 -12.72
C GLU A 436 21.88 -5.96 -12.59
N PHE A 437 22.69 -5.24 -11.81
CA PHE A 437 24.11 -5.50 -11.60
C PHE A 437 24.46 -5.51 -10.11
N ILE A 438 25.00 -6.62 -9.62
CA ILE A 438 25.42 -6.75 -8.22
C ILE A 438 26.68 -5.92 -7.99
N ASN A 439 26.65 -4.99 -7.04
CA ASN A 439 27.77 -4.13 -6.73
C ASN A 439 28.19 -4.35 -5.28
N VAL A 440 29.30 -5.07 -5.09
CA VAL A 440 29.85 -5.40 -3.77
C VAL A 440 30.84 -4.32 -3.34
N HIS A 441 30.58 -3.74 -2.17
CA HIS A 441 31.33 -2.61 -1.63
C HIS A 441 32.50 -3.03 -0.74
N VAL A 442 32.56 -4.31 -0.35
CA VAL A 442 33.61 -4.86 0.50
C VAL A 442 34.70 -5.61 -0.27
N GLY A 443 35.89 -5.68 0.32
CA GLY A 443 37.03 -6.42 -0.20
C GLY A 443 37.39 -6.05 -1.65
N ALA A 444 37.61 -7.08 -2.47
CA ALA A 444 37.89 -6.94 -3.90
C ALA A 444 36.63 -6.67 -4.74
N GLY A 445 35.46 -6.53 -4.13
CA GLY A 445 34.19 -6.29 -4.81
C GLY A 445 33.64 -7.54 -5.50
N ARG A 446 33.89 -8.73 -4.91
CA ARG A 446 33.43 -10.03 -5.43
C ARG A 446 32.46 -10.67 -4.45
N LEU A 447 31.64 -11.62 -4.93
CA LEU A 447 30.67 -12.33 -4.10
C LEU A 447 31.32 -13.08 -2.94
N GLN A 448 32.56 -13.55 -3.11
CA GLN A 448 33.32 -14.20 -2.03
C GLN A 448 33.62 -13.22 -0.88
N ASP A 449 33.89 -11.94 -1.17
CA ASP A 449 34.08 -10.91 -0.15
C ASP A 449 32.76 -10.65 0.61
N LEU A 450 31.64 -10.64 -0.12
CA LEU A 450 30.31 -10.51 0.48
C LEU A 450 29.99 -11.70 1.40
N PHE A 451 30.22 -12.93 0.95
CA PHE A 451 30.00 -14.12 1.76
C PHE A 451 30.90 -14.16 3.00
N ALA A 452 32.14 -13.69 2.88
CA ALA A 452 33.05 -13.57 4.03
C ALA A 452 32.60 -12.51 5.04
N ALA A 453 31.94 -11.44 4.59
CA ALA A 453 31.39 -10.40 5.46
C ALA A 453 30.13 -10.85 6.24
N VAL A 454 29.37 -11.81 5.69
CA VAL A 454 28.15 -12.37 6.32
C VAL A 454 28.14 -13.90 6.26
N PRO A 455 29.09 -14.59 6.93
CA PRO A 455 29.32 -16.03 6.75
C PRO A 455 28.11 -16.90 7.15
N ASP A 456 27.34 -16.44 8.13
CA ASP A 456 26.17 -17.16 8.67
C ASP A 456 24.87 -16.85 7.94
N ALA A 457 24.88 -15.95 6.96
CA ALA A 457 23.67 -15.59 6.23
C ALA A 457 23.17 -16.76 5.36
N SER A 458 21.86 -17.02 5.46
CA SER A 458 21.13 -17.89 4.54
C SER A 458 20.46 -17.10 3.42
N LEU A 459 20.21 -15.81 3.64
CA LEU A 459 19.61 -14.88 2.67
C LEU A 459 20.28 -13.51 2.76
N ILE A 460 20.59 -12.92 1.61
CA ILE A 460 21.16 -11.57 1.49
C ILE A 460 20.28 -10.77 0.52
N SER A 461 19.49 -9.84 1.05
CA SER A 461 18.67 -8.94 0.23
C SER A 461 19.50 -7.76 -0.26
N MET A 462 19.74 -7.72 -1.57
CA MET A 462 20.42 -6.62 -2.24
C MET A 462 19.37 -5.59 -2.61
N THR A 463 19.28 -4.53 -1.80
CA THR A 463 18.36 -3.41 -2.07
C THR A 463 18.76 -2.74 -3.37
N TRP A 464 17.77 -2.45 -4.23
CA TRP A 464 18.01 -1.72 -5.46
C TRP A 464 18.60 -0.35 -5.17
N ARG A 465 19.56 0.03 -6.00
CA ARG A 465 19.92 1.42 -6.26
C ARG A 465 19.45 1.72 -7.67
N LEU A 466 18.39 2.52 -7.83
CA LEU A 466 17.87 2.83 -9.16
C LEU A 466 18.83 3.78 -9.88
N PHE A 467 19.30 3.38 -11.06
CA PHE A 467 20.09 4.22 -11.95
C PHE A 467 19.21 4.79 -13.05
N GLY A 468 19.34 6.09 -13.27
CA GLY A 468 18.66 6.81 -14.32
C GLY A 468 19.42 6.77 -15.64
N ASN A 469 18.84 7.40 -16.66
CA ASN A 469 19.41 7.45 -17.99
C ASN A 469 20.58 8.43 -18.13
N ALA A 470 20.96 9.18 -17.08
CA ALA A 470 22.02 10.18 -17.10
C ALA A 470 21.88 11.19 -18.27
N ASP A 471 20.64 11.56 -18.62
CA ASP A 471 20.25 12.36 -19.80
C ASP A 471 20.68 11.78 -21.17
N VAL A 472 21.16 10.54 -21.23
CA VAL A 472 21.51 9.86 -22.47
C VAL A 472 20.23 9.49 -23.21
N ALA A 473 20.05 10.08 -24.40
CA ALA A 473 18.91 9.81 -25.26
C ALA A 473 19.22 8.68 -26.25
N ALA A 474 20.34 8.78 -26.97
CA ALA A 474 20.72 7.85 -28.02
C ALA A 474 21.19 6.50 -27.45
N TYR A 475 20.87 5.42 -28.14
CA TYR A 475 21.49 4.12 -27.90
C TYR A 475 22.92 4.11 -28.44
N ASP A 476 23.84 3.58 -27.63
CA ASP A 476 25.23 3.35 -27.99
C ASP A 476 25.70 2.02 -27.41
N ASP A 477 26.43 1.25 -28.22
CA ASP A 477 26.88 -0.10 -27.90
C ASP A 477 28.16 -0.05 -27.05
N ARG A 478 27.98 0.44 -25.82
CA ARG A 478 29.02 0.55 -24.79
C ARG A 478 28.48 -0.02 -23.47
N PRO A 479 29.36 -0.40 -22.52
CA PRO A 479 28.92 -0.87 -21.22
C PRO A 479 27.96 0.09 -20.51
N ILE A 480 26.76 -0.39 -20.16
CA ILE A 480 25.73 0.30 -19.37
C ILE A 480 26.37 0.90 -18.10
N THR A 481 27.20 0.12 -17.42
CA THR A 481 27.86 0.51 -16.16
C THR A 481 28.82 1.70 -16.31
N GLU A 482 29.28 2.00 -17.53
CA GLU A 482 30.12 3.17 -17.84
C GLU A 482 29.29 4.36 -18.34
N GLN A 483 28.14 4.10 -18.96
CA GLN A 483 27.29 5.14 -19.57
C GLN A 483 26.34 5.80 -18.58
N PHE A 484 25.76 5.03 -17.65
CA PHE A 484 24.69 5.48 -16.78
C PHE A 484 25.19 5.64 -15.34
N THR A 485 25.79 6.78 -15.02
CA THR A 485 26.47 7.00 -13.73
C THR A 485 25.64 7.73 -12.69
N ARG A 486 24.38 8.09 -13.00
CA ARG A 486 23.50 8.84 -12.11
C ARG A 486 22.41 7.95 -11.53
N CYS A 487 22.12 8.12 -10.25
CA CYS A 487 21.24 7.24 -9.49
C CYS A 487 20.39 7.96 -8.46
N ALA A 488 19.49 7.20 -7.84
CA ALA A 488 18.75 7.61 -6.65
C ALA A 488 19.71 7.93 -5.48
N PRO A 489 19.33 8.78 -4.53
CA PRO A 489 20.08 8.96 -3.29
C PRO A 489 20.00 7.72 -2.38
N HIS A 490 20.90 7.62 -1.41
CA HIS A 490 20.89 6.50 -0.43
C HIS A 490 19.55 6.42 0.33
N LEU A 491 19.01 7.57 0.74
CA LEU A 491 17.74 7.64 1.43
C LEU A 491 16.63 8.07 0.46
N ILE A 492 16.00 7.11 -0.22
CA ILE A 492 14.89 7.33 -1.15
C ILE A 492 13.61 6.60 -0.73
N ARG A 493 12.87 7.18 0.22
CA ARG A 493 11.64 6.58 0.76
C ARG A 493 10.54 6.35 -0.29
N ARG A 494 10.58 7.12 -1.39
CA ARG A 494 9.59 7.14 -2.47
C ARG A 494 10.31 7.40 -3.81
N PRO A 495 9.85 6.80 -4.92
CA PRO A 495 8.76 5.85 -5.02
C PRO A 495 9.10 4.54 -4.30
N HIS A 496 8.11 3.76 -3.82
CA HIS A 496 8.37 2.50 -3.08
C HIS A 496 9.22 1.52 -3.88
N GLN A 497 9.12 1.57 -5.20
CA GLN A 497 9.90 0.77 -6.13
C GLN A 497 11.39 1.03 -6.00
N ALA A 498 11.84 2.22 -5.57
CA ALA A 498 13.25 2.53 -5.41
C ALA A 498 13.96 1.66 -4.36
N TRP A 499 13.18 1.05 -3.46
CA TRP A 499 13.66 0.12 -2.45
C TRP A 499 13.25 -1.34 -2.70
N GLY A 500 12.81 -1.69 -3.90
CA GLY A 500 12.70 -3.11 -4.27
C GLY A 500 14.04 -3.82 -4.06
N PHE A 501 14.04 -5.14 -3.86
CA PHE A 501 15.27 -5.92 -3.75
C PHE A 501 15.19 -7.22 -4.53
N LYS A 502 16.35 -7.81 -4.80
CA LYS A 502 16.49 -9.23 -5.09
C LYS A 502 17.29 -9.89 -3.97
N THR A 503 16.93 -11.12 -3.63
CA THR A 503 17.56 -11.85 -2.53
C THR A 503 18.36 -13.03 -3.08
N LEU A 504 19.67 -13.01 -2.80
CA LEU A 504 20.56 -14.15 -2.96
C LEU A 504 20.33 -15.10 -1.77
N PHE A 505 20.07 -16.39 -2.00
CA PHE A 505 19.70 -17.32 -0.93
C PHE A 505 20.37 -18.69 -1.05
N ARG A 506 20.66 -19.30 0.09
CA ARG A 506 21.24 -20.64 0.17
C ARG A 506 20.23 -21.70 -0.27
N ASN A 507 20.67 -22.60 -1.14
CA ASN A 507 19.87 -23.69 -1.66
C ASN A 507 19.89 -24.93 -0.73
N GLN A 508 19.48 -24.74 0.52
CA GLN A 508 19.55 -25.79 1.56
C GLN A 508 18.18 -26.43 1.85
N GLY A 509 17.20 -26.22 0.97
CA GLY A 509 15.83 -26.71 1.19
C GLY A 509 15.01 -25.85 2.17
N LEU A 510 15.43 -24.62 2.48
CA LEU A 510 14.73 -23.70 3.39
C LEU A 510 13.39 -23.19 2.82
N PHE A 511 13.18 -23.30 1.50
CA PHE A 511 12.06 -22.69 0.78
C PHE A 511 11.47 -23.65 -0.24
N LYS A 512 10.15 -23.55 -0.43
CA LYS A 512 9.42 -24.34 -1.43
C LYS A 512 9.66 -23.86 -2.86
N GLN A 513 9.91 -22.58 -3.08
CA GLN A 513 9.91 -21.98 -4.42
C GLN A 513 10.98 -20.90 -4.57
N ILE A 514 11.55 -20.81 -5.79
CA ILE A 514 12.28 -19.62 -6.25
C ILE A 514 11.24 -18.54 -6.57
N GLY A 515 11.50 -17.30 -6.18
CA GLY A 515 10.61 -16.17 -6.46
C GLY A 515 11.37 -14.99 -7.06
N VAL A 516 10.61 -14.08 -7.67
CA VAL A 516 11.15 -12.93 -8.42
C VAL A 516 11.99 -11.99 -7.57
N HIS A 517 11.60 -11.76 -6.32
CA HIS A 517 12.32 -10.87 -5.39
C HIS A 517 13.06 -11.64 -4.29
N ARG A 518 12.52 -12.78 -3.87
CA ARG A 518 13.03 -13.63 -2.80
C ARG A 518 12.46 -15.03 -2.95
N PRO A 519 13.04 -16.05 -2.30
CA PRO A 519 12.41 -17.36 -2.23
C PRO A 519 11.10 -17.29 -1.42
N ARG A 520 10.16 -18.21 -1.73
CA ARG A 520 8.81 -18.27 -1.14
C ARG A 520 8.54 -19.62 -0.48
N GLY A 521 7.58 -19.63 0.44
CA GLY A 521 7.17 -20.83 1.17
C GLY A 521 8.27 -21.32 2.12
N HIS A 522 8.74 -20.44 2.99
CA HIS A 522 9.70 -20.78 4.03
C HIS A 522 9.16 -21.93 4.91
N LEU A 523 10.01 -22.90 5.23
CA LEU A 523 9.60 -24.12 5.94
C LEU A 523 9.65 -24.03 7.47
N GLY A 524 9.99 -22.86 8.03
CA GLY A 524 10.06 -22.64 9.48
C GLY A 524 11.33 -23.19 10.14
N GLN A 525 12.38 -23.38 9.36
CA GLN A 525 13.72 -23.75 9.83
C GLN A 525 14.54 -22.47 10.05
N ASP A 526 15.48 -22.47 10.99
CA ASP A 526 16.31 -21.29 11.26
C ASP A 526 17.06 -20.83 10.01
N ALA A 527 16.89 -19.54 9.67
CA ALA A 527 17.53 -18.91 8.54
C ALA A 527 17.88 -17.47 8.87
N LEU A 528 19.18 -17.13 8.87
CA LEU A 528 19.59 -15.74 9.03
C LEU A 528 19.38 -15.00 7.69
N TRP A 529 18.45 -14.05 7.69
CA TRP A 529 18.26 -13.14 6.56
C TRP A 529 18.83 -11.77 6.92
N VAL A 530 19.76 -11.28 6.11
CA VAL A 530 20.34 -9.94 6.24
C VAL A 530 20.00 -9.04 5.05
N ASN A 531 20.01 -7.73 5.28
CA ASN A 531 19.94 -6.72 4.21
C ASN A 531 21.30 -6.47 3.56
N GLY A 532 21.37 -5.50 2.63
CA GLY A 532 22.58 -5.12 1.92
C GLY A 532 23.67 -4.49 2.78
N SER A 533 23.39 -4.18 4.06
CA SER A 533 24.38 -3.76 5.07
C SER A 533 24.75 -4.86 6.06
N GLY A 534 24.27 -6.09 5.86
CA GLY A 534 24.51 -7.21 6.77
C GLY A 534 23.65 -7.18 8.04
N GLN A 535 22.66 -6.27 8.14
CA GLN A 535 21.78 -6.17 9.30
C GLN A 535 20.63 -7.18 9.20
N PRO A 536 20.23 -7.84 10.31
CA PRO A 536 19.13 -8.80 10.32
C PRO A 536 17.81 -8.20 9.81
N MET A 537 17.10 -8.96 8.99
CA MET A 537 15.77 -8.63 8.48
C MET A 537 14.67 -9.14 9.42
N PRO A 538 13.59 -8.38 9.64
CA PRO A 538 12.45 -8.83 10.45
C PRO A 538 11.78 -10.10 9.90
N GLU A 539 11.34 -11.02 10.77
CA GLU A 539 10.71 -12.29 10.36
C GLU A 539 9.51 -12.12 9.44
N ARG A 540 8.73 -11.04 9.61
CA ARG A 540 7.60 -10.70 8.72
C ARG A 540 7.99 -10.68 7.23
N MET A 541 9.26 -10.39 6.92
CA MET A 541 9.76 -10.31 5.55
C MET A 541 9.72 -11.67 4.85
N PHE A 542 9.79 -12.79 5.56
CA PHE A 542 9.64 -14.15 4.99
C PHE A 542 8.26 -14.36 4.36
N LYS A 543 7.23 -13.66 4.84
CA LYS A 543 5.85 -13.76 4.34
C LYS A 543 5.54 -12.75 3.24
N THR A 544 5.97 -11.50 3.37
CA THR A 544 5.50 -10.38 2.53
C THR A 544 6.60 -9.53 1.88
N GLY A 545 7.87 -9.71 2.24
CA GLY A 545 8.95 -8.82 1.81
C GLY A 545 9.22 -8.86 0.31
N TRP A 546 9.15 -7.71 -0.36
CA TRP A 546 9.63 -7.53 -1.75
C TRP A 546 10.43 -6.23 -1.93
N ARG A 547 10.42 -5.38 -0.91
CA ARG A 547 11.13 -4.11 -0.84
C ARG A 547 11.59 -3.83 0.58
N SER A 548 12.62 -3.02 0.71
CA SER A 548 13.09 -2.46 1.96
C SER A 548 12.17 -1.34 2.44
N GLU A 549 12.32 -1.02 3.72
CA GLU A 549 11.65 0.04 4.47
C GLU A 549 12.71 0.84 5.24
N LEU A 550 12.30 1.87 5.97
CA LEU A 550 13.24 2.70 6.71
C LEU A 550 14.08 1.92 7.73
N GLU A 551 13.53 0.84 8.28
CA GLU A 551 14.23 -0.04 9.23
C GLU A 551 15.10 -1.10 8.55
N THR A 552 14.88 -1.38 7.26
CA THR A 552 15.46 -2.56 6.59
C THR A 552 16.29 -2.23 5.35
N TYR A 553 16.30 -0.99 4.86
CA TYR A 553 17.21 -0.57 3.80
C TYR A 553 18.66 -0.68 4.27
N GLY A 554 19.57 -1.00 3.35
CA GLY A 554 20.98 -1.18 3.64
C GLY A 554 21.78 -1.33 2.36
N TYR A 555 22.93 -0.65 2.30
CA TYR A 555 23.79 -0.52 1.13
C TYR A 555 25.29 -0.70 1.45
N ASP A 556 25.67 -0.94 2.70
CA ASP A 556 27.07 -0.87 3.14
C ASP A 556 27.95 -2.02 2.60
N LEU A 557 27.38 -3.22 2.41
CA LEU A 557 28.09 -4.38 1.89
C LEU A 557 27.82 -4.62 0.40
N VAL A 558 26.56 -4.47 -0.02
CA VAL A 558 26.12 -4.72 -1.39
C VAL A 558 24.91 -3.88 -1.78
N THR A 559 24.94 -3.34 -3.00
CA THR A 559 23.77 -2.78 -3.69
C THR A 559 23.44 -3.62 -4.91
N LEU A 560 22.17 -3.56 -5.36
CA LEU A 560 21.80 -4.04 -6.69
C LEU A 560 21.53 -2.83 -7.59
N ASN A 561 22.50 -2.48 -8.44
CA ASN A 561 22.37 -1.36 -9.36
C ASN A 561 21.36 -1.73 -10.45
N HIS A 562 20.25 -1.02 -10.54
CA HIS A 562 19.16 -1.34 -11.47
C HIS A 562 19.00 -0.25 -12.53
N TYR A 563 19.37 -0.58 -13.77
CA TYR A 563 19.36 0.29 -14.94
C TYR A 563 18.07 0.12 -15.74
N ALA A 564 16.92 0.27 -15.08
CA ALA A 564 15.62 -0.02 -15.65
C ALA A 564 15.28 0.80 -16.92
N CYS A 565 15.82 2.00 -17.04
CA CYS A 565 15.53 2.90 -18.16
C CYS A 565 16.53 2.78 -19.32
N ARG A 566 17.83 2.64 -19.02
CA ARG A 566 18.92 2.77 -20.00
C ARG A 566 18.77 4.08 -20.81
N SER A 567 19.16 4.11 -22.08
CA SER A 567 18.93 5.28 -22.95
C SER A 567 17.45 5.43 -23.30
N VAL A 568 17.02 6.63 -23.67
CA VAL A 568 15.63 6.88 -24.11
C VAL A 568 15.26 5.96 -25.29
N GLU A 569 16.14 5.79 -26.27
CA GLU A 569 15.90 4.91 -27.41
C GLU A 569 15.75 3.44 -27.01
N SER A 570 16.57 2.95 -26.07
CA SER A 570 16.42 1.58 -25.56
C SER A 570 15.15 1.40 -24.74
N PHE A 571 14.70 2.46 -24.07
CA PHE A 571 13.43 2.44 -23.35
C PHE A 571 12.22 2.31 -24.28
N LEU A 572 12.27 2.87 -25.49
CA LEU A 572 11.21 2.67 -26.49
C LEU A 572 11.07 1.18 -26.85
N VAL A 573 12.21 0.50 -27.09
CA VAL A 573 12.23 -0.95 -27.35
C VAL A 573 11.72 -1.73 -26.13
N LYS A 574 12.10 -1.31 -24.91
CA LYS A 574 11.59 -1.91 -23.67
C LYS A 574 10.06 -1.81 -23.56
N ARG A 575 9.48 -0.65 -23.91
CA ARG A 575 8.02 -0.45 -23.91
C ARG A 575 7.33 -1.34 -24.92
N ASP A 576 7.86 -1.44 -26.15
CA ASP A 576 7.31 -2.25 -27.23
C ASP A 576 7.24 -3.75 -26.90
N ARG A 577 8.32 -4.34 -26.35
CA ARG A 577 8.33 -5.78 -26.06
C ARG A 577 7.41 -6.23 -24.91
N GLY A 578 6.98 -5.28 -24.06
CA GLY A 578 6.09 -5.50 -22.91
C GLY A 578 6.75 -6.07 -21.64
N ARG A 579 5.93 -6.31 -20.59
CA ARG A 579 6.37 -6.84 -19.28
C ARG A 579 6.18 -8.35 -19.14
N VAL A 580 7.10 -9.00 -18.44
CA VAL A 580 7.05 -10.45 -18.13
C VAL A 580 6.14 -10.80 -16.92
N ASN A 581 5.90 -9.84 -16.01
CA ASN A 581 5.14 -10.05 -14.75
C ASN A 581 3.76 -9.40 -14.69
N HIS A 582 3.59 -8.26 -15.36
CA HIS A 582 2.37 -7.45 -15.33
C HIS A 582 2.00 -7.02 -16.75
N VAL A 583 1.65 -8.01 -17.59
CA VAL A 583 1.35 -7.84 -19.01
C VAL A 583 0.26 -6.79 -19.31
N ALA A 584 -0.63 -6.50 -18.36
CA ALA A 584 -1.74 -5.55 -18.52
C ALA A 584 -1.40 -4.08 -18.16
N ARG A 585 -0.16 -3.77 -17.73
CA ARG A 585 0.23 -2.39 -17.32
C ARG A 585 1.17 -1.75 -18.35
N ASP A 586 0.74 -0.62 -18.91
CA ASP A 586 1.56 0.20 -19.79
C ASP A 586 2.90 0.63 -19.13
N GLN A 587 3.95 0.73 -19.94
CA GLN A 587 5.29 1.21 -19.59
C GLN A 587 5.58 2.57 -20.24
N GLY A 588 4.59 3.46 -20.25
CA GLY A 588 4.75 4.84 -20.70
C GLY A 588 5.44 5.75 -19.67
N GLU A 589 5.15 7.06 -19.80
CA GLU A 589 5.82 8.13 -19.06
C GLU A 589 5.81 7.98 -17.53
N ALA A 590 4.70 7.51 -16.95
CA ALA A 590 4.61 7.30 -15.50
C ALA A 590 5.57 6.21 -14.99
N TYR A 591 5.89 5.19 -15.81
CA TYR A 591 6.91 4.20 -15.46
C TYR A 591 8.30 4.80 -15.56
N TRP A 592 8.61 5.52 -16.64
CA TRP A 592 9.87 6.26 -16.78
C TRP A 592 10.10 7.18 -15.59
N PHE A 593 9.12 8.00 -15.22
CA PHE A 593 9.20 8.90 -14.09
C PHE A 593 9.51 8.17 -12.78
N ARG A 594 8.90 7.01 -12.50
CA ARG A 594 9.20 6.28 -11.24
C ARG A 594 10.59 5.63 -11.23
N MET A 595 11.07 5.16 -12.38
CA MET A 595 12.29 4.36 -12.45
C MET A 595 13.54 5.20 -12.76
N ASN A 596 13.41 6.30 -13.47
CA ASN A 596 14.52 7.15 -13.91
C ASN A 596 15.00 8.09 -12.78
N ASN A 597 16.05 7.72 -12.06
CA ASN A 597 16.59 8.49 -10.94
C ASN A 597 17.99 9.02 -11.25
N ASN A 598 18.18 10.34 -11.24
CA ASN A 598 19.42 10.99 -11.64
C ASN A 598 19.99 11.98 -10.59
N ASP A 599 19.61 11.87 -9.31
CA ASP A 599 19.97 12.83 -8.25
C ASP A 599 21.48 12.80 -7.92
N GLU A 600 22.00 11.64 -7.51
CA GLU A 600 23.39 11.45 -7.13
C GLU A 600 24.23 10.85 -8.29
N GLN A 601 25.56 10.96 -8.20
CA GLN A 601 26.49 10.23 -9.06
C GLN A 601 27.12 9.08 -8.27
N ASP A 602 27.17 7.89 -8.88
CA ASP A 602 27.82 6.71 -8.32
C ASP A 602 28.70 6.03 -9.39
N LEU A 603 29.99 5.90 -9.07
CA LEU A 603 31.01 5.29 -9.92
C LEU A 603 31.60 4.02 -9.28
N SER A 604 31.07 3.56 -8.14
CA SER A 604 31.64 2.45 -7.36
C SER A 604 31.78 1.16 -8.16
N ILE A 605 30.81 0.86 -9.03
CA ILE A 605 30.83 -0.30 -9.91
C ILE A 605 31.98 -0.27 -10.93
N GLN A 606 32.47 0.94 -11.28
CA GLN A 606 33.52 1.12 -12.28
C GLN A 606 34.91 0.69 -11.78
N ARG A 607 35.05 0.30 -10.51
CA ARG A 607 36.24 -0.42 -10.02
C ARG A 607 36.58 -1.65 -10.88
N HIS A 608 35.55 -2.22 -11.50
CA HIS A 608 35.60 -3.40 -12.36
C HIS A 608 35.70 -3.07 -13.86
N ALA A 609 35.70 -1.79 -14.26
CA ALA A 609 35.59 -1.39 -15.67
C ALA A 609 36.71 -1.98 -16.55
N HIS A 610 37.95 -1.97 -16.08
CA HIS A 610 39.06 -2.56 -16.84
C HIS A 610 38.87 -4.07 -17.04
N GLY A 611 38.59 -4.82 -15.97
CA GLY A 611 38.38 -6.27 -16.04
C GLY A 611 37.15 -6.64 -16.89
N LEU A 612 36.09 -5.83 -16.82
CA LEU A 612 34.90 -5.98 -17.65
C LEU A 612 35.24 -5.86 -19.13
N ARG A 613 36.01 -4.83 -19.53
CA ARG A 613 36.42 -4.66 -20.93
C ARG A 613 37.27 -5.83 -21.43
N VAL A 614 38.17 -6.35 -20.59
CA VAL A 614 38.97 -7.53 -20.91
C VAL A 614 38.07 -8.75 -21.11
N ALA A 615 37.18 -9.04 -20.16
CA ALA A 615 36.26 -10.18 -20.24
C ALA A 615 35.30 -10.08 -21.43
N MET A 616 34.80 -8.88 -21.75
CA MET A 616 33.99 -8.66 -22.95
C MET A 616 34.81 -8.86 -24.23
N ALA A 617 36.06 -8.40 -24.26
CA ALA A 617 36.95 -8.62 -25.41
C ALA A 617 37.28 -10.11 -25.61
N GLU A 618 37.40 -10.90 -24.54
CA GLU A 618 37.56 -12.36 -24.61
C GLU A 618 36.32 -13.02 -25.25
N LEU A 619 35.11 -12.63 -24.85
CA LEU A 619 33.87 -13.13 -25.46
C LEU A 619 33.76 -12.75 -26.94
N MET A 620 34.08 -11.49 -27.27
CA MET A 620 34.09 -10.97 -28.64
C MET A 620 35.25 -11.52 -29.49
N GLY A 621 36.19 -12.24 -28.89
CA GLY A 621 37.26 -12.95 -29.62
C GLY A 621 36.77 -14.17 -30.39
N ASP A 622 35.62 -14.75 -30.01
CA ASP A 622 34.93 -15.77 -30.79
C ASP A 622 34.17 -15.10 -31.96
N PRO A 623 34.50 -15.41 -33.23
CA PRO A 623 33.86 -14.78 -34.38
C PRO A 623 32.35 -15.00 -34.47
N GLU A 624 31.83 -16.13 -34.00
CA GLU A 624 30.39 -16.44 -34.03
C GLU A 624 29.65 -15.60 -32.99
N ILE A 625 30.22 -15.46 -31.78
CA ILE A 625 29.67 -14.61 -30.72
C ILE A 625 29.73 -13.14 -31.16
N ALA A 626 30.85 -12.68 -31.72
CA ALA A 626 30.97 -11.32 -32.22
C ALA A 626 29.96 -11.01 -33.33
N ALA A 627 29.77 -11.94 -34.27
CA ALA A 627 28.77 -11.80 -35.33
C ALA A 627 27.34 -11.75 -34.77
N ALA A 628 27.00 -12.62 -33.80
CA ALA A 628 25.70 -12.61 -33.15
C ALA A 628 25.44 -11.31 -32.38
N HIS A 629 26.45 -10.78 -31.66
CA HIS A 629 26.35 -9.51 -30.93
C HIS A 629 26.05 -8.38 -31.90
N ASN A 630 26.88 -8.24 -32.94
CA ASN A 630 26.71 -7.22 -33.97
C ASN A 630 25.35 -7.31 -34.66
N SER A 631 24.85 -8.53 -34.92
CA SER A 631 23.52 -8.75 -35.49
C SER A 631 22.42 -8.25 -34.55
N SER A 632 22.50 -8.56 -33.25
CA SER A 632 21.53 -8.08 -32.26
C SER A 632 21.56 -6.57 -32.07
N VAL A 633 22.75 -5.95 -32.12
CA VAL A 633 22.93 -4.50 -32.07
C VAL A 633 22.30 -3.85 -33.30
N ALA A 634 22.47 -4.43 -34.48
CA ALA A 634 21.83 -3.97 -35.70
C ALA A 634 20.31 -4.08 -35.61
N ALA A 635 19.77 -5.23 -35.17
CA ALA A 635 18.34 -5.43 -34.97
C ALA A 635 17.74 -4.42 -33.96
N HIS A 636 18.46 -4.12 -32.87
CA HIS A 636 18.03 -3.13 -31.89
C HIS A 636 18.00 -1.71 -32.46
N ARG A 637 19.02 -1.33 -33.25
CA ARG A 637 19.05 -0.03 -33.97
C ARG A 637 17.92 0.07 -34.98
N ASP A 638 17.65 -0.99 -35.74
CA ASP A 638 16.56 -1.03 -36.71
C ASP A 638 15.19 -0.93 -36.01
N LYS A 639 15.02 -1.61 -34.87
CA LYS A 639 13.82 -1.51 -34.04
C LYS A 639 13.62 -0.08 -33.53
N ILE A 640 14.67 0.56 -33.01
CA ILE A 640 14.64 1.98 -32.61
C ILE A 640 14.20 2.86 -33.79
N ALA A 641 14.85 2.71 -34.95
CA ALA A 641 14.55 3.50 -36.14
C ALA A 641 13.10 3.32 -36.62
N ASN A 642 12.55 2.10 -36.49
CA ASN A 642 11.16 1.81 -36.83
C ASN A 642 10.17 2.38 -35.81
N LEU A 643 10.44 2.22 -34.51
CA LEU A 643 9.59 2.80 -33.46
C LEU A 643 9.55 4.33 -33.56
N ARG A 644 10.67 4.99 -33.87
CA ARG A 644 10.70 6.45 -34.03
C ARG A 644 9.89 6.99 -35.22
N LYS A 645 9.48 6.15 -36.17
CA LYS A 645 8.56 6.54 -37.26
C LYS A 645 7.10 6.52 -36.81
N ASP A 646 6.79 5.75 -35.77
CA ASP A 646 5.45 5.73 -35.18
C ASP A 646 5.20 7.02 -34.40
N ARG A 647 4.01 7.60 -34.57
CA ARG A 647 3.67 8.90 -33.99
C ARG A 647 3.66 8.87 -32.46
N GLU A 648 3.18 7.79 -31.86
CA GLU A 648 3.07 7.66 -30.40
C GLU A 648 4.46 7.55 -29.76
N TYR A 649 5.33 6.75 -30.37
CA TYR A 649 6.70 6.59 -29.90
C TYR A 649 7.57 7.83 -30.13
N ALA A 650 7.35 8.57 -31.23
CA ALA A 650 7.99 9.86 -31.44
C ALA A 650 7.59 10.89 -30.37
N GLN A 651 6.29 10.98 -30.04
CA GLN A 651 5.81 11.84 -28.95
C GLN A 651 6.36 11.43 -27.58
N LEU A 652 6.43 10.12 -27.32
CA LEU A 652 7.06 9.62 -26.11
C LEU A 652 8.54 10.01 -26.06
N TYR A 653 9.29 9.81 -27.15
CA TYR A 653 10.70 10.22 -27.23
C TYR A 653 10.89 11.71 -26.91
N ASP A 654 10.07 12.57 -27.51
CA ASP A 654 10.12 14.02 -27.27
C ASP A 654 9.81 14.37 -25.80
N SER A 655 8.80 13.72 -25.20
CA SER A 655 8.49 13.89 -23.78
C SER A 655 9.67 13.46 -22.90
N LEU A 656 10.19 12.25 -23.11
CA LEU A 656 11.27 11.66 -22.30
C LEU A 656 12.61 12.41 -22.41
N THR A 657 12.85 13.07 -23.54
CA THR A 657 14.03 13.93 -23.75
C THR A 657 13.79 15.39 -23.33
N GLY A 658 12.55 15.77 -23.03
CA GLY A 658 12.18 17.12 -22.62
C GLY A 658 12.82 17.54 -21.29
N GLU A 659 13.10 18.84 -21.18
CA GLU A 659 13.74 19.45 -20.00
C GLU A 659 12.98 19.15 -18.70
N ARG A 660 11.64 19.10 -18.78
CA ARG A 660 10.77 18.79 -17.65
C ARG A 660 11.09 17.44 -17.01
N LEU A 661 11.10 16.35 -17.78
CA LEU A 661 11.38 15.02 -17.22
C LEU A 661 12.85 14.85 -16.80
N ARG A 662 13.78 15.54 -17.49
CA ARG A 662 15.19 15.58 -17.06
C ARG A 662 15.33 16.22 -15.69
N ARG A 663 14.68 17.36 -15.43
CA ARG A 663 14.66 17.99 -14.09
C ARG A 663 14.00 17.10 -13.06
N LEU A 664 12.79 16.62 -13.34
CA LEU A 664 12.03 15.78 -12.42
C LEU A 664 12.79 14.53 -11.97
N SER A 665 13.57 13.90 -12.86
CA SER A 665 14.38 12.71 -12.53
C SER A 665 15.45 12.96 -11.45
N ARG A 666 15.80 14.23 -11.18
CA ARG A 666 16.75 14.65 -10.14
C ARG A 666 16.07 15.09 -8.84
N MET A 667 14.74 15.10 -8.81
CA MET A 667 13.95 15.74 -7.76
C MET A 667 13.12 14.76 -6.93
N HIS A 668 13.24 13.45 -7.14
CA HIS A 668 12.35 12.45 -6.52
C HIS A 668 12.27 12.52 -4.99
N ARG A 669 13.34 12.92 -4.29
CA ARG A 669 13.33 13.12 -2.83
C ARG A 669 12.31 14.17 -2.36
N HIS A 670 11.90 15.08 -3.24
CA HIS A 670 10.96 16.15 -2.96
C HIS A 670 9.50 15.74 -3.17
N PHE A 671 9.22 14.51 -3.60
CA PHE A 671 7.86 14.11 -3.96
C PHE A 671 7.23 13.09 -3.00
N GLY A 672 5.96 13.33 -2.66
CA GLY A 672 5.11 12.39 -1.95
C GLY A 672 4.61 11.24 -2.83
N MET A 673 4.05 10.21 -2.20
CA MET A 673 3.63 9.00 -2.91
C MET A 673 2.59 9.27 -4.00
N ASN A 674 1.65 10.18 -3.75
CA ASN A 674 0.55 10.41 -4.67
C ASN A 674 1.05 10.99 -6.00
N VAL A 675 2.15 11.75 -5.99
CA VAL A 675 2.80 12.24 -7.22
C VAL A 675 3.24 11.08 -8.10
N PHE A 676 3.86 10.05 -7.54
CA PHE A 676 4.29 8.86 -8.28
C PHE A 676 3.12 7.96 -8.73
N LEU A 677 1.98 8.02 -8.04
CA LEU A 677 0.76 7.31 -8.40
C LEU A 677 0.03 8.00 -9.56
N CYS A 678 -0.11 9.33 -9.50
CA CYS A 678 -0.77 10.12 -10.53
C CYS A 678 0.10 10.32 -11.77
N GLY A 679 1.43 10.35 -11.62
CA GLY A 679 2.38 10.56 -12.71
C GLY A 679 2.97 11.97 -12.74
N PRO A 680 3.95 12.23 -13.62
CA PRO A 680 4.71 13.48 -13.63
C PRO A 680 3.90 14.72 -14.03
N SER A 681 2.75 14.58 -14.69
CA SER A 681 1.91 15.70 -15.14
C SER A 681 1.32 16.53 -13.98
N VAL A 682 1.16 15.94 -12.79
CA VAL A 682 0.59 16.64 -11.62
C VAL A 682 1.55 17.61 -10.94
N VAL A 683 2.82 17.64 -11.32
CA VAL A 683 3.83 18.52 -10.72
C VAL A 683 3.79 19.90 -11.41
N PRO A 684 3.40 21.00 -10.76
CA PRO A 684 3.33 22.30 -11.42
C PRO A 684 4.70 22.79 -11.91
N ASP A 685 4.77 23.55 -13.01
CA ASP A 685 6.04 24.03 -13.58
C ASP A 685 6.86 24.89 -12.60
N LYS A 686 6.22 25.64 -11.69
CA LYS A 686 6.88 26.39 -10.61
C LYS A 686 7.77 25.52 -9.70
N VAL A 687 7.48 24.21 -9.60
CA VAL A 687 8.27 23.27 -8.82
C VAL A 687 9.58 22.93 -9.53
N LEU A 688 9.71 23.20 -10.83
CA LEU A 688 10.93 22.94 -11.60
C LEU A 688 11.93 24.10 -11.54
N GLU A 689 11.61 25.18 -10.82
CA GLU A 689 12.48 26.33 -10.63
C GLU A 689 13.68 25.97 -9.74
N PRO A 690 14.89 26.50 -10.01
CA PRO A 690 16.14 26.06 -9.35
C PRO A 690 16.24 26.44 -7.86
N ASP A 691 15.53 27.48 -7.41
CA ASP A 691 15.67 28.06 -6.07
C ASP A 691 14.63 27.53 -5.07
N LEU A 692 14.52 26.20 -4.96
CA LEU A 692 13.63 25.58 -3.97
C LEU A 692 14.21 25.65 -2.55
N PRO A 693 13.38 25.89 -1.51
CA PRO A 693 13.83 25.84 -0.13
C PRO A 693 14.48 24.48 0.23
N PRO A 694 15.47 24.43 1.16
CA PRO A 694 16.16 23.19 1.52
C PRO A 694 15.25 22.03 1.98
N ASN A 695 14.09 22.35 2.57
CA ASN A 695 13.09 21.38 3.04
C ASN A 695 11.87 21.28 2.11
N PHE A 696 12.01 21.67 0.84
CA PHE A 696 10.91 21.64 -0.11
C PHE A 696 10.38 20.20 -0.30
N PHE A 697 9.07 20.07 -0.23
CA PHE A 697 8.35 18.82 -0.45
C PHE A 697 7.00 19.11 -1.12
N PHE A 698 6.66 18.31 -2.11
CA PHE A 698 5.43 18.43 -2.90
C PHE A 698 4.67 17.11 -2.91
N ASN A 699 3.36 17.16 -2.70
CA ASN A 699 2.46 16.02 -2.84
C ASN A 699 1.14 16.47 -3.45
N THR A 700 0.37 15.52 -3.99
CA THR A 700 -0.96 15.75 -4.58
C THR A 700 -2.02 14.88 -3.89
N ALA A 701 -3.30 15.11 -4.20
CA ALA A 701 -4.39 14.24 -3.79
C ALA A 701 -4.23 12.81 -4.38
N PRO A 702 -4.78 11.77 -3.75
CA PRO A 702 -4.77 10.41 -4.30
C PRO A 702 -5.49 10.32 -5.65
N PRO A 703 -5.14 9.36 -6.52
CA PRO A 703 -5.84 9.14 -7.79
C PRO A 703 -7.36 8.94 -7.58
N GLY A 704 -8.19 9.66 -8.33
CA GLY A 704 -9.66 9.57 -8.25
C GLY A 704 -10.32 10.56 -7.28
N GLN A 705 -9.53 11.36 -6.56
CA GLN A 705 -9.97 12.63 -5.99
C GLN A 705 -9.44 13.74 -6.91
N ASP A 706 -10.17 14.06 -7.98
CA ASP A 706 -9.74 15.14 -8.85
C ASP A 706 -9.68 16.45 -8.07
N ALA A 707 -8.52 17.09 -8.16
CA ALA A 707 -8.29 18.45 -7.75
C ALA A 707 -9.14 19.37 -8.64
N ALA A 708 -10.27 19.82 -8.12
CA ALA A 708 -10.92 21.02 -8.62
C ALA A 708 -10.09 22.23 -8.16
N GLN A 709 -9.14 22.61 -9.03
CA GLN A 709 -8.38 23.88 -9.16
C GLN A 709 -7.67 24.46 -7.93
#